data_AF-A0A9P3UHE6-F1
#
_entry.id   AF-A0A9P3UHE6-F1
#
_cell.length_a   1.000
_cell.length_b   1.000
_cell.length_c   1.000
_cell.angle_alpha   90.00
_cell.angle_beta   90.00
_cell.angle_gamma   90.00
#
_symmetry.space_group_name_H-M   'P 1'
#
loop_
_entity.id
_entity.type
_entity.pdbx_description
1 polymer ?
#
loop_
_entity_poly.entity_id
_entity_poly.type
_entity_poly.pdbx_seq_one_letter_code
_entity_poly.pdbx_strand_id
1 'polypeptide(L)'
;MDKFLAPHTPEAAAHIHLSENWLNWDSDHPSINETLVAGCASYRAFDRYLSGADLFLHPRNRAELESILKRYSYDVIHNTIARSRSTLQPGGYSRVCHLAEKSIRNVLNTADNTPFLLALHSSRWASAVLPLPYQHSTGRPRWQYRQAAWIGMLAYTVFIVLLYLSDVLASPVQVVLQAPNTKPRQLHGRFLQITDMHPDPYYAPHTAERTSCHRKKAKKKKNTAGYWGTPFSECDSPLRLTNFTLDFLEKEWASDVDFVIWTGDNARHDNDPKLPRTPDEIYDLNRAVARRMKDVFLAKGIPVVPSLGNNDVWPHNIMTPGPNSITNEFSRIWDAFIPFPYLQVFQRGAYFSVEVIPNDIAVISLNTMYFYDSNKAVGGCAFHAPDDPGNLQLDWLEVQLKDYRSRNMQVWISGHVPPSPGNYFPDCYVRYVELSLRFQDTVLGHLFGHMNADHFSFLEAIDLEFTSDEPTAEGGYISLYDTLLNEFQALPTKPKNLDYGDYHIVNTAPPVVPNPYLPSFRVFSYNVSGKADAVGTPKTKTTGKRRHGHRRGDRRDKEAHCRQKENQETWKCFLNDTWHSDPEAPSRTNKQWTPLGYAQYYMPHLGDASRKHPPRFTLEYLTFAPELLHPPPTFGAEHRFQYPVPLRHLPRSLRDPNVTESKYAPYEMRDLTIPSWVGLAQKLGDPAQKKLRRKFRKYMYMGGEEG
;
A
#
# COMPACT_ATOMS: atom_id res chain seq x y z
N MET A 1 -6.51 -31.56 15.76
CA MET A 1 -7.97 -31.29 15.69
C MET A 1 -8.73 -31.96 16.84
N ASP A 2 -8.26 -33.13 17.28
CA ASP A 2 -9.02 -34.18 17.98
C ASP A 2 -9.56 -33.79 19.36
N LYS A 3 -8.99 -32.78 20.03
CA LYS A 3 -9.53 -32.23 21.29
C LYS A 3 -10.92 -31.58 21.10
N PHE A 4 -11.21 -31.05 19.92
CA PHE A 4 -12.38 -30.20 19.66
C PHE A 4 -13.45 -30.93 18.86
N LEU A 5 -13.04 -31.58 17.76
CA LEU A 5 -13.89 -32.32 16.84
C LEU A 5 -13.12 -33.56 16.38
N ALA A 6 -13.17 -34.62 17.19
CA ALA A 6 -12.52 -35.90 16.91
C ALA A 6 -13.09 -36.59 15.66
N PRO A 7 -12.37 -37.53 15.02
CA PRO A 7 -12.81 -38.19 13.79
C PRO A 7 -14.18 -38.89 13.82
N HIS A 8 -14.74 -39.13 15.01
CA HIS A 8 -16.06 -39.74 15.21
C HIS A 8 -17.21 -38.74 15.42
N THR A 9 -16.98 -37.42 15.42
CA THR A 9 -18.08 -36.45 15.55
C THR A 9 -18.80 -36.22 14.21
N PRO A 10 -20.07 -35.80 14.21
CA PRO A 10 -20.82 -35.50 12.99
C PRO A 10 -20.14 -34.46 12.09
N GLU A 11 -19.45 -33.48 12.69
CA GLU A 11 -18.69 -32.45 11.97
C GLU A 11 -17.48 -33.04 11.21
N ALA A 12 -16.76 -33.98 11.83
CA ALA A 12 -15.63 -34.65 11.20
C ALA A 12 -16.09 -35.58 10.07
N ALA A 13 -17.12 -36.39 10.31
CA ALA A 13 -17.73 -37.24 9.29
C ALA A 13 -18.27 -36.40 8.10
N ALA A 14 -18.92 -35.26 8.39
CA ALA A 14 -19.39 -34.34 7.37
C ALA A 14 -18.25 -33.71 6.56
N HIS A 15 -17.16 -33.31 7.21
CA HIS A 15 -15.95 -32.78 6.56
C HIS A 15 -15.29 -33.79 5.64
N ILE A 16 -15.12 -35.04 6.10
CA ILE A 16 -14.52 -36.14 5.33
C ILE A 16 -15.39 -36.40 4.10
N HIS A 17 -16.69 -36.62 4.28
CA HIS A 17 -17.62 -36.92 3.18
C HIS A 17 -17.65 -35.81 2.11
N LEU A 18 -17.69 -34.53 2.51
CA LEU A 18 -17.63 -33.38 1.59
C LEU A 18 -16.27 -33.20 0.90
N SER A 19 -15.17 -33.63 1.54
CA SER A 19 -13.83 -33.50 0.97
C SER A 19 -13.48 -34.64 0.01
N GLU A 20 -13.97 -35.86 0.28
CA GLU A 20 -13.81 -37.03 -0.59
C GLU A 20 -14.73 -36.97 -1.81
N ASN A 21 -16.01 -36.60 -1.62
CA ASN A 21 -17.04 -36.62 -2.67
C ASN A 21 -17.27 -35.22 -3.28
N TRP A 22 -16.23 -34.37 -3.33
CA TRP A 22 -16.38 -32.92 -3.54
C TRP A 22 -17.04 -32.51 -4.88
N LEU A 23 -17.05 -33.41 -5.88
CA LEU A 23 -17.66 -33.21 -7.20
C LEU A 23 -19.13 -33.63 -7.30
N ASN A 24 -19.65 -34.41 -6.34
CA ASN A 24 -20.91 -35.13 -6.45
C ASN A 24 -21.70 -35.30 -5.13
N TRP A 25 -21.21 -34.76 -4.01
CA TRP A 25 -21.84 -34.78 -2.68
C TRP A 25 -23.30 -34.28 -2.62
N ASP A 26 -23.74 -33.52 -3.63
CA ASP A 26 -25.08 -32.96 -3.75
C ASP A 26 -25.91 -33.57 -4.91
N SER A 27 -25.32 -34.44 -5.74
CA SER A 27 -25.95 -34.93 -6.98
C SER A 27 -27.10 -35.92 -6.77
N ASP A 28 -27.08 -36.64 -5.64
CA ASP A 28 -28.02 -37.73 -5.35
C ASP A 28 -29.26 -37.25 -4.55
N HIS A 29 -29.39 -35.94 -4.30
CA HIS A 29 -30.44 -35.35 -3.48
C HIS A 29 -31.07 -34.12 -4.16
N PRO A 30 -32.41 -33.96 -4.15
CA PRO A 30 -33.09 -32.86 -4.84
C PRO A 30 -32.88 -31.48 -4.19
N SER A 31 -32.25 -31.42 -3.01
CA SER A 31 -31.84 -30.19 -2.35
C SER A 31 -30.67 -30.41 -1.40
N ILE A 32 -29.91 -29.35 -1.13
CA ILE A 32 -28.71 -29.37 -0.28
C ILE A 32 -28.99 -29.98 1.10
N ASN A 33 -28.15 -30.93 1.53
CA ASN A 33 -28.18 -31.44 2.90
C ASN A 33 -27.63 -30.39 3.88
N GLU A 34 -28.53 -29.64 4.49
CA GLU A 34 -28.19 -28.51 5.37
C GLU A 34 -27.35 -28.89 6.59
N THR A 35 -27.51 -30.12 7.11
CA THR A 35 -26.75 -30.62 8.26
C THR A 35 -25.33 -31.00 7.87
N LEU A 36 -25.15 -31.62 6.70
CA LEU A 36 -23.84 -31.94 6.13
C LEU A 36 -22.99 -30.68 5.90
N VAL A 37 -23.57 -29.65 5.27
CA VAL A 37 -22.87 -28.37 5.04
C VAL A 37 -22.52 -27.68 6.36
N ALA A 38 -23.44 -27.66 7.34
CA ALA A 38 -23.19 -27.06 8.65
C ALA A 38 -22.08 -27.78 9.44
N GLY A 39 -22.04 -29.12 9.39
CA GLY A 39 -21.02 -29.93 10.05
C GLY A 39 -19.61 -29.68 9.49
N CYS A 40 -19.47 -29.75 8.16
CA CYS A 40 -18.20 -29.46 7.48
C CYS A 40 -17.75 -28.01 7.73
N ALA A 41 -18.68 -27.05 7.72
CA ALA A 41 -18.39 -25.65 8.02
C ALA A 41 -17.86 -25.43 9.44
N SER A 42 -18.43 -26.13 10.43
CA SER A 42 -17.96 -26.06 11.82
C SER A 42 -16.57 -26.69 11.97
N TYR A 43 -16.33 -27.83 11.32
CA TYR A 43 -15.00 -28.46 11.31
C TYR A 43 -13.95 -27.56 10.64
N ARG A 44 -14.21 -27.08 9.42
CA ARG A 44 -13.32 -26.16 8.68
C ARG A 44 -13.08 -24.85 9.44
N ALA A 45 -14.04 -24.37 10.25
CA ALA A 45 -13.85 -23.19 11.08
C ALA A 45 -12.83 -23.39 12.21
N PHE A 46 -12.91 -24.52 12.92
CA PHE A 46 -11.90 -24.86 13.94
C PHE A 46 -10.54 -25.20 13.31
N ASP A 47 -10.52 -25.94 12.19
CA ASP A 47 -9.31 -26.24 11.40
C ASP A 47 -8.54 -24.96 11.00
N ARG A 48 -9.23 -23.97 10.43
CA ARG A 48 -8.69 -22.66 10.05
C ARG A 48 -8.25 -21.82 11.25
N TYR A 49 -8.99 -21.88 12.37
CA TYR A 49 -8.59 -21.19 13.60
C TYR A 49 -7.35 -21.83 14.25
N LEU A 50 -7.27 -23.16 14.32
CA LEU A 50 -6.15 -23.89 14.95
C LEU A 50 -4.84 -23.70 14.18
N SER A 51 -4.91 -23.59 12.86
CA SER A 51 -3.77 -23.31 11.97
C SER A 51 -3.34 -21.83 11.95
N GLY A 52 -4.11 -20.92 12.57
CA GLY A 52 -3.83 -19.48 12.58
C GLY A 52 -4.10 -18.75 11.26
N ALA A 53 -4.66 -19.44 10.25
CA ALA A 53 -4.90 -18.87 8.93
C ALA A 53 -5.90 -17.70 8.96
N ASP A 54 -5.54 -16.58 8.34
CA ASP A 54 -6.31 -15.32 8.30
C ASP A 54 -6.64 -14.71 9.68
N LEU A 55 -5.85 -15.03 10.71
CA LEU A 55 -6.03 -14.53 12.08
C LEU A 55 -5.31 -13.20 12.33
N PHE A 56 -5.67 -12.17 11.55
CA PHE A 56 -5.04 -10.84 11.62
C PHE A 56 -5.18 -10.11 12.97
N LEU A 57 -6.13 -10.51 13.83
CA LEU A 57 -6.24 -10.07 15.22
C LEU A 57 -6.61 -11.27 16.10
N HIS A 58 -5.94 -11.39 17.24
CA HIS A 58 -6.20 -12.45 18.23
C HIS A 58 -7.44 -12.12 19.07
N PRO A 59 -8.37 -13.07 19.27
CA PRO A 59 -9.53 -12.86 20.15
C PRO A 59 -9.08 -12.78 21.61
N ARG A 60 -9.52 -11.74 22.30
CA ARG A 60 -9.17 -11.45 23.70
C ARG A 60 -10.16 -12.07 24.69
N ASN A 61 -11.33 -12.49 24.21
CA ASN A 61 -12.42 -13.03 25.01
C ASN A 61 -13.30 -14.02 24.21
N ARG A 62 -14.15 -14.77 24.92
CA ARG A 62 -15.04 -15.80 24.35
C ARG A 62 -15.94 -15.29 23.23
N ALA A 63 -16.43 -14.05 23.29
CA ALA A 63 -17.33 -13.50 22.28
C ALA A 63 -16.59 -13.14 20.97
N GLU A 64 -15.36 -12.61 21.08
CA GLU A 64 -14.47 -12.40 19.94
C GLU A 64 -14.09 -13.73 19.27
N LEU A 65 -13.76 -14.76 20.06
CA LEU A 65 -13.46 -16.11 19.57
C LEU A 65 -14.66 -16.75 18.86
N GLU A 66 -15.85 -16.69 19.48
CA GLU A 66 -17.09 -17.20 18.88
C GLU A 66 -17.41 -16.47 17.56
N SER A 67 -17.19 -15.15 17.49
CA SER A 67 -17.39 -14.34 16.28
C SER A 67 -16.45 -14.75 15.13
N ILE A 68 -15.16 -14.97 15.41
CA ILE A 68 -14.16 -15.42 14.42
C ILE A 68 -14.51 -16.80 13.86
N LEU A 69 -14.87 -17.76 14.73
CA LEU A 69 -15.28 -19.11 14.33
C LEU A 69 -16.56 -19.08 13.49
N LYS A 70 -17.55 -18.25 13.86
CA LYS A 70 -18.76 -18.05 13.04
C LYS A 70 -18.43 -17.53 11.64
N ARG A 71 -17.60 -16.48 11.53
CA ARG A 71 -17.11 -15.94 10.25
C ARG A 71 -16.50 -17.05 9.39
N TYR A 72 -15.56 -17.83 9.94
CA TYR A 72 -14.92 -18.92 9.19
C TYR A 72 -15.92 -20.01 8.76
N SER A 73 -16.93 -20.33 9.58
CA SER A 73 -17.99 -21.27 9.16
C SER A 73 -18.86 -20.68 8.04
N TYR A 74 -19.16 -19.39 8.09
CA TYR A 74 -19.97 -18.71 7.07
C TYR A 74 -19.22 -18.64 5.73
N ASP A 75 -17.91 -18.42 5.72
CA ASP A 75 -17.09 -18.50 4.51
C ASP A 75 -17.21 -19.87 3.83
N VAL A 76 -17.20 -20.95 4.62
CA VAL A 76 -17.31 -22.34 4.12
C VAL A 76 -18.73 -22.63 3.63
N ILE A 77 -19.76 -22.16 4.35
CA ILE A 77 -21.17 -22.28 3.95
C ILE A 77 -21.40 -21.62 2.58
N HIS A 78 -20.94 -20.38 2.38
CA HIS A 78 -21.04 -19.70 1.09
C HIS A 78 -20.29 -20.44 -0.02
N ASN A 79 -19.04 -20.86 0.22
CA ASN A 79 -18.25 -21.58 -0.78
C ASN A 79 -18.86 -22.94 -1.17
N THR A 80 -19.49 -23.64 -0.21
CA THR A 80 -20.14 -24.93 -0.46
C THR A 80 -21.45 -24.74 -1.23
N ILE A 81 -22.30 -23.79 -0.84
CA ILE A 81 -23.56 -23.49 -1.53
C ILE A 81 -23.30 -22.95 -2.95
N ALA A 82 -22.32 -22.06 -3.14
CA ALA A 82 -22.00 -21.48 -4.45
C ALA A 82 -21.40 -22.49 -5.45
N ARG A 83 -21.03 -23.70 -5.00
CA ARG A 83 -20.54 -24.82 -5.83
C ARG A 83 -21.59 -25.93 -5.99
N SER A 84 -22.71 -25.85 -5.27
CA SER A 84 -23.81 -26.81 -5.34
C SER A 84 -24.58 -26.66 -6.66
N ARG A 85 -24.91 -27.79 -7.27
CA ARG A 85 -25.85 -27.91 -8.40
C ARG A 85 -27.28 -28.06 -7.90
N SER A 86 -27.45 -28.70 -6.74
CA SER A 86 -28.74 -28.88 -6.08
C SER A 86 -29.16 -27.61 -5.34
N THR A 87 -30.48 -27.34 -5.32
CA THR A 87 -31.03 -26.09 -4.80
C THR A 87 -31.08 -26.05 -3.27
N LEU A 88 -30.94 -24.86 -2.69
CA LEU A 88 -31.14 -24.63 -1.27
C LEU A 88 -32.61 -24.30 -1.01
N GLN A 89 -33.23 -24.99 -0.04
CA GLN A 89 -34.63 -24.75 0.31
C GLN A 89 -34.84 -23.35 0.91
N PRO A 90 -36.05 -22.75 0.82
CA PRO A 90 -36.38 -21.49 1.46
C PRO A 90 -36.02 -21.48 2.96
N GLY A 91 -35.31 -20.44 3.40
CA GLY A 91 -34.75 -20.32 4.76
C GLY A 91 -33.57 -21.25 5.08
N GLY A 92 -33.11 -22.07 4.13
CA GLY A 92 -32.08 -23.09 4.34
C GLY A 92 -30.73 -22.50 4.75
N TYR A 93 -30.32 -21.39 4.14
CA TYR A 93 -29.09 -20.69 4.54
C TYR A 93 -29.10 -20.35 6.04
N SER A 94 -30.22 -19.79 6.55
CA SER A 94 -30.39 -19.47 7.97
C SER A 94 -30.36 -20.70 8.87
N ARG A 95 -30.87 -21.85 8.40
CA ARG A 95 -30.81 -23.14 9.12
C ARG A 95 -29.38 -23.69 9.16
N VAL A 96 -28.65 -23.68 8.03
CA VAL A 96 -27.25 -24.10 7.95
C VAL A 96 -26.38 -23.26 8.90
N CYS A 97 -26.51 -21.92 8.85
CA CYS A 97 -25.82 -21.01 9.77
C CYS A 97 -26.16 -21.31 11.22
N HIS A 98 -27.44 -21.48 11.57
CA HIS A 98 -27.85 -21.79 12.95
C HIS A 98 -27.27 -23.12 13.45
N LEU A 99 -27.24 -24.16 12.61
CA LEU A 99 -26.64 -25.45 12.95
C LEU A 99 -25.11 -25.34 13.16
N ALA A 100 -24.41 -24.61 12.29
CA ALA A 100 -22.97 -24.40 12.42
C ALA A 100 -22.62 -23.57 13.67
N GLU A 101 -23.37 -22.49 13.92
CA GLU A 101 -23.28 -21.70 15.16
C GLU A 101 -23.49 -22.57 16.42
N LYS A 102 -24.44 -23.51 16.37
CA LYS A 102 -24.77 -24.38 17.50
C LYS A 102 -23.64 -25.37 17.78
N SER A 103 -23.04 -25.97 16.76
CA SER A 103 -21.85 -26.83 16.90
C SER A 103 -20.68 -26.04 17.50
N ILE A 104 -20.36 -24.85 16.95
CA ILE A 104 -19.32 -23.96 17.49
C ILE A 104 -19.56 -23.64 18.95
N ARG A 105 -20.78 -23.25 19.32
CA ARG A 105 -21.14 -22.95 20.72
C ARG A 105 -21.02 -24.18 21.63
N ASN A 106 -21.37 -25.38 21.18
CA ASN A 106 -21.19 -26.61 21.94
C ASN A 106 -19.70 -26.89 22.23
N VAL A 107 -18.84 -26.79 21.22
CA VAL A 107 -17.39 -27.00 21.36
C VAL A 107 -16.77 -25.96 22.31
N LEU A 108 -17.13 -24.68 22.17
CA LEU A 108 -16.64 -23.59 23.04
C LEU A 108 -17.13 -23.70 24.49
N ASN A 109 -18.30 -24.31 24.72
CA ASN A 109 -18.85 -24.57 26.06
C ASN A 109 -18.29 -25.84 26.72
N THR A 110 -17.50 -26.65 26.01
CA THR A 110 -16.99 -27.92 26.52
C THR A 110 -15.64 -27.72 27.23
N ALA A 111 -15.58 -28.10 28.50
CA ALA A 111 -14.35 -28.13 29.32
C ALA A 111 -13.53 -26.82 29.25
N ASP A 112 -12.21 -26.93 29.05
CA ASP A 112 -11.26 -25.81 28.98
C ASP A 112 -11.09 -25.25 27.56
N ASN A 113 -11.94 -25.65 26.59
CA ASN A 113 -11.75 -25.31 25.18
C ASN A 113 -11.66 -23.80 24.91
N THR A 114 -12.54 -23.00 25.53
CA THR A 114 -12.48 -21.53 25.37
C THR A 114 -11.16 -20.94 25.89
N PRO A 115 -10.74 -21.15 27.16
CA PRO A 115 -9.42 -20.72 27.63
C PRO A 115 -8.25 -21.21 26.77
N PHE A 116 -8.27 -22.48 26.34
CA PHE A 116 -7.21 -23.07 25.51
C PHE A 116 -7.10 -22.37 24.15
N LEU A 117 -8.23 -22.17 23.46
CA LEU A 117 -8.27 -21.54 22.14
C LEU A 117 -7.86 -20.06 22.21
N LEU A 118 -8.22 -19.34 23.28
CA LEU A 118 -7.75 -17.96 23.51
C LEU A 118 -6.23 -17.91 23.79
N ALA A 119 -5.68 -18.91 24.46
CA ALA A 119 -4.24 -18.97 24.78
C ALA A 119 -3.37 -19.40 23.59
N LEU A 120 -3.90 -20.21 22.68
CA LEU A 120 -3.19 -20.89 21.59
C LEU A 120 -2.28 -19.96 20.76
N HIS A 121 -2.80 -18.78 20.40
CA HIS A 121 -2.10 -17.80 19.56
C HIS A 121 -1.57 -16.59 20.36
N SER A 122 -1.51 -16.71 21.71
CA SER A 122 -0.97 -15.65 22.55
C SER A 122 0.56 -15.71 22.60
N SER A 123 1.21 -14.54 22.49
CA SER A 123 2.68 -14.41 22.41
C SER A 123 3.46 -15.03 23.58
N ARG A 124 2.79 -15.28 24.72
CA ARG A 124 3.37 -15.97 25.88
C ARG A 124 3.79 -17.42 25.62
N TRP A 125 3.17 -18.12 24.67
CA TRP A 125 3.53 -19.52 24.38
C TRP A 125 4.86 -19.67 23.62
N ALA A 126 5.30 -18.64 22.88
CA ALA A 126 6.61 -18.64 22.21
C ALA A 126 7.81 -18.62 23.18
N SER A 127 7.59 -18.30 24.47
CA SER A 127 8.63 -18.23 25.50
C SER A 127 8.46 -19.27 26.61
N ALA A 128 7.57 -20.26 26.44
CA ALA A 128 7.15 -21.17 27.49
C ALA A 128 7.71 -22.61 27.40
N VAL A 129 8.83 -22.81 26.69
CA VAL A 129 9.59 -24.09 26.76
C VAL A 129 10.50 -24.06 27.98
N LEU A 130 9.94 -24.38 29.16
CA LEU A 130 10.74 -24.61 30.37
C LEU A 130 11.27 -26.07 30.40
N PRO A 131 12.54 -26.28 30.82
CA PRO A 131 13.13 -27.61 30.90
C PRO A 131 12.55 -28.42 32.07
N LEU A 132 12.56 -29.75 31.94
CA LEU A 132 12.17 -30.66 33.01
C LEU A 132 13.08 -30.51 34.24
N PRO A 133 12.54 -30.49 35.48
CA PRO A 133 13.32 -30.27 36.68
C PRO A 133 14.18 -31.48 37.05
N TYR A 134 15.50 -31.33 36.99
CA TYR A 134 16.47 -32.34 37.41
C TYR A 134 16.58 -32.40 38.94
N GLN A 135 15.91 -33.37 39.58
CA GLN A 135 16.07 -33.59 41.02
C GLN A 135 17.38 -34.33 41.33
N HIS A 136 18.18 -33.75 42.21
CA HIS A 136 19.28 -34.46 42.86
C HIS A 136 18.75 -35.59 43.75
N SER A 137 19.21 -36.81 43.51
CA SER A 137 19.27 -37.86 44.53
C SER A 137 20.68 -38.44 44.59
N THR A 138 21.17 -38.70 45.79
CA THR A 138 22.53 -39.20 46.07
C THR A 138 22.50 -40.71 46.26
N GLY A 139 23.38 -41.45 45.56
CA GLY A 139 23.45 -42.91 45.75
C GLY A 139 24.24 -43.67 44.69
N ARG A 140 25.50 -44.00 45.00
CA ARG A 140 26.18 -45.22 44.52
C ARG A 140 26.11 -46.25 45.69
N PRO A 141 26.29 -47.59 45.52
CA PRO A 141 27.10 -48.19 44.46
C PRO A 141 26.71 -49.61 43.91
N ARG A 142 27.47 -50.00 42.86
CA ARG A 142 28.10 -51.34 42.62
C ARG A 142 27.32 -52.50 41.96
N TRP A 143 27.96 -53.03 40.89
CA TRP A 143 27.75 -54.34 40.21
C TRP A 143 26.37 -54.52 39.52
N GLN A 144 26.18 -55.37 38.49
CA GLN A 144 27.07 -56.33 37.81
C GLN A 144 26.69 -56.51 36.30
N TYR A 145 27.68 -56.89 35.48
CA TYR A 145 27.63 -57.60 34.18
C TYR A 145 26.39 -57.62 33.23
N ARG A 146 26.62 -57.08 32.02
CA ARG A 146 26.40 -57.64 30.65
C ARG A 146 25.01 -58.17 30.16
N GLN A 147 24.84 -57.99 28.83
CA GLN A 147 23.91 -58.64 27.87
C GLN A 147 22.51 -58.02 27.68
N ALA A 148 22.22 -57.57 26.44
CA ALA A 148 20.90 -57.49 25.75
C ALA A 148 20.89 -56.56 24.50
N ALA A 149 22.05 -56.15 23.95
CA ALA A 149 22.17 -55.10 22.93
C ALA A 149 21.81 -55.53 21.49
N TRP A 150 20.63 -56.14 21.27
CA TRP A 150 20.18 -56.59 19.93
C TRP A 150 18.70 -56.30 19.57
N ILE A 151 17.87 -55.83 20.51
CA ILE A 151 16.45 -55.50 20.22
C ILE A 151 16.27 -54.01 19.88
N GLY A 152 17.08 -53.11 20.45
CA GLY A 152 16.92 -51.66 20.30
C GLY A 152 17.17 -51.10 18.89
N MET A 153 18.12 -51.66 18.13
CA MET A 153 18.48 -51.13 16.80
C MET A 153 17.37 -51.29 15.76
N LEU A 154 16.65 -52.42 15.77
CA LEU A 154 15.52 -52.67 14.87
C LEU A 154 14.32 -51.76 15.18
N ALA A 155 14.03 -51.54 16.46
CA ALA A 155 13.00 -50.58 16.86
C ALA A 155 13.35 -49.15 16.41
N TYR A 156 14.60 -48.72 16.59
CA TYR A 156 15.03 -47.35 16.28
C TYR A 156 15.06 -47.06 14.77
N THR A 157 15.49 -48.02 13.93
CA THR A 157 15.45 -47.86 12.47
C THR A 157 14.02 -47.90 11.91
N VAL A 158 13.15 -48.79 12.41
CA VAL A 158 11.73 -48.81 12.01
C VAL A 158 11.02 -47.52 12.42
N PHE A 159 11.30 -46.97 13.61
CA PHE A 159 10.71 -45.70 14.06
C PHE A 159 11.15 -44.51 13.19
N ILE A 160 12.43 -44.43 12.83
CA ILE A 160 12.94 -43.38 11.92
C ILE A 160 12.35 -43.53 10.50
N VAL A 161 12.26 -44.75 9.96
CA VAL A 161 11.67 -44.99 8.63
C VAL A 161 10.17 -44.65 8.62
N LEU A 162 9.43 -44.93 9.70
CA LEU A 162 8.03 -44.52 9.82
C LEU A 162 7.86 -43.00 9.87
N LEU A 163 8.71 -42.28 10.61
CA LEU A 163 8.68 -40.81 10.66
C LEU A 163 8.91 -40.18 9.28
N TYR A 164 9.91 -40.65 8.53
CA TYR A 164 10.15 -40.17 7.16
C TYR A 164 9.07 -40.59 6.15
N LEU A 165 8.29 -41.64 6.41
CA LEU A 165 7.12 -42.01 5.59
C LEU A 165 5.87 -41.17 5.89
N SER A 166 5.71 -40.65 7.11
CA SER A 166 4.63 -39.68 7.41
C SER A 166 4.79 -38.36 6.66
N ASP A 167 5.98 -37.76 6.65
CA ASP A 167 6.18 -36.43 6.03
C ASP A 167 5.95 -36.45 4.51
N VAL A 168 6.21 -37.58 3.85
CA VAL A 168 6.05 -37.78 2.40
C VAL A 168 4.58 -38.03 1.98
N LEU A 169 3.69 -38.41 2.91
CA LEU A 169 2.28 -38.73 2.62
C LEU A 169 1.27 -37.85 3.37
N ALA A 170 1.70 -37.05 4.35
CA ALA A 170 0.83 -36.21 5.19
C ALA A 170 1.02 -34.70 4.98
N SER A 171 1.63 -34.28 3.86
CA SER A 171 1.55 -32.89 3.39
C SER A 171 0.24 -32.67 2.60
N PRO A 172 -0.84 -32.13 3.18
CA PRO A 172 -1.96 -31.65 2.38
C PRO A 172 -1.42 -30.52 1.49
N VAL A 173 -1.42 -30.74 0.17
CA VAL A 173 -1.08 -29.68 -0.78
C VAL A 173 -2.10 -28.56 -0.59
N GLN A 174 -1.69 -27.50 0.12
CA GLN A 174 -2.47 -26.29 0.24
C GLN A 174 -2.55 -25.68 -1.15
N VAL A 175 -3.64 -25.98 -1.84
CA VAL A 175 -4.11 -25.19 -2.97
C VAL A 175 -4.48 -23.83 -2.38
N VAL A 176 -3.48 -22.96 -2.29
CA VAL A 176 -3.66 -21.51 -2.19
C VAL A 176 -4.74 -21.17 -3.20
N LEU A 177 -5.77 -20.44 -2.75
CA LEU A 177 -6.95 -20.16 -3.54
C LEU A 177 -6.53 -19.24 -4.70
N GLN A 178 -6.10 -19.86 -5.81
CA GLN A 178 -5.58 -19.15 -6.96
C GLN A 178 -6.64 -18.15 -7.40
N ALA A 179 -6.23 -16.87 -7.50
CA ALA A 179 -6.93 -15.92 -8.34
C ALA A 179 -7.17 -16.60 -9.70
N PRO A 180 -8.38 -16.48 -10.27
CA PRO A 180 -8.83 -17.31 -11.39
C PRO A 180 -7.75 -17.33 -12.49
N ASN A 181 -7.38 -18.53 -12.95
CA ASN A 181 -6.17 -18.81 -13.73
C ASN A 181 -6.22 -18.20 -15.15
N THR A 182 -6.23 -16.87 -15.21
CA THR A 182 -6.00 -16.07 -16.39
C THR A 182 -4.55 -16.27 -16.80
N LYS A 183 -4.32 -16.59 -18.08
CA LYS A 183 -2.97 -16.65 -18.66
C LYS A 183 -2.19 -15.41 -18.22
N PRO A 184 -0.94 -15.54 -17.73
CA PRO A 184 -0.16 -14.40 -17.26
C PRO A 184 -0.09 -13.36 -18.37
N ARG A 185 -0.69 -12.19 -18.14
CA ARG A 185 -0.69 -11.10 -19.11
C ARG A 185 0.76 -10.69 -19.35
N GLN A 186 1.14 -10.54 -20.62
CA GLN A 186 2.46 -10.00 -20.96
C GLN A 186 2.59 -8.62 -20.31
N LEU A 187 3.47 -8.52 -19.31
CA LEU A 187 3.73 -7.26 -18.61
C LEU A 187 4.26 -6.22 -19.60
N HIS A 188 3.82 -4.99 -19.39
CA HIS A 188 4.18 -3.84 -20.19
C HIS A 188 5.34 -3.03 -19.59
N GLY A 189 5.78 -3.38 -18.37
CA GLY A 189 6.79 -2.66 -17.62
C GLY A 189 6.39 -1.24 -17.28
N ARG A 190 5.08 -0.94 -17.16
CA ARG A 190 4.55 0.43 -17.02
C ARG A 190 3.31 0.52 -16.13
N PHE A 191 3.16 1.60 -15.37
CA PHE A 191 1.93 1.86 -14.58
C PHE A 191 1.57 3.35 -14.54
N LEU A 192 0.28 3.64 -14.35
CA LEU A 192 -0.27 5.00 -14.27
C LEU A 192 -0.37 5.47 -12.81
N GLN A 193 0.05 6.70 -12.52
CA GLN A 193 -0.37 7.43 -11.32
C GLN A 193 -1.26 8.61 -11.72
N ILE A 194 -2.40 8.74 -11.05
CA ILE A 194 -3.37 9.83 -11.22
C ILE A 194 -3.96 10.24 -9.87
N THR A 195 -4.27 11.53 -9.69
CA THR A 195 -4.60 12.07 -8.37
C THR A 195 -5.41 13.36 -8.47
N ASP A 196 -6.08 13.74 -7.40
CA ASP A 196 -6.63 15.09 -7.15
C ASP A 196 -7.49 15.57 -8.35
N MET A 197 -8.60 14.87 -8.60
CA MET A 197 -9.48 15.15 -9.74
C MET A 197 -10.46 16.29 -9.47
N HIS A 198 -10.93 16.42 -8.22
CA HIS A 198 -11.90 17.43 -7.76
C HIS A 198 -12.99 17.78 -8.79
N PRO A 199 -13.83 16.83 -9.24
CA PRO A 199 -15.00 17.14 -10.04
C PRO A 199 -15.97 18.06 -9.27
N ASP A 200 -16.24 19.23 -9.84
CA ASP A 200 -17.25 20.19 -9.39
C ASP A 200 -18.51 20.09 -10.29
N PRO A 201 -19.68 19.75 -9.71
CA PRO A 201 -20.95 19.71 -10.44
C PRO A 201 -21.56 21.11 -10.66
N TYR A 202 -21.11 22.13 -9.94
CA TYR A 202 -21.60 23.52 -10.04
C TYR A 202 -20.80 24.38 -11.03
N TYR A 203 -19.66 23.90 -11.55
CA TYR A 203 -18.79 24.64 -12.46
C TYR A 203 -19.55 25.14 -13.69
N ALA A 204 -19.67 26.46 -13.80
CA ALA A 204 -20.40 27.13 -14.85
C ALA A 204 -19.46 28.06 -15.67
N PRO A 205 -19.25 27.79 -16.97
CA PRO A 205 -18.47 28.67 -17.84
C PRO A 205 -18.96 30.12 -17.83
N HIS A 206 -18.04 31.05 -18.02
CA HIS A 206 -18.28 32.51 -18.05
C HIS A 206 -18.72 33.17 -16.73
N THR A 207 -18.71 32.42 -15.63
CA THR A 207 -18.83 32.96 -14.25
C THR A 207 -17.47 33.51 -13.75
N ALA A 208 -17.41 33.98 -12.50
CA ALA A 208 -16.20 34.57 -11.91
C ALA A 208 -15.50 33.63 -10.91
N GLU A 209 -14.16 33.53 -10.97
CA GLU A 209 -13.37 32.63 -10.11
C GLU A 209 -13.55 32.91 -8.62
N ARG A 210 -13.68 34.19 -8.23
CA ARG A 210 -13.97 34.68 -6.86
C ARG A 210 -15.29 34.17 -6.21
N THR A 211 -15.95 33.23 -6.87
CA THR A 211 -17.19 32.55 -6.50
C THR A 211 -17.13 31.10 -7.02
N SER A 212 -15.93 30.49 -6.90
CA SER A 212 -15.59 29.10 -7.21
C SER A 212 -15.95 28.63 -8.62
N CYS A 213 -16.02 29.56 -9.58
CA CYS A 213 -16.57 29.31 -10.92
C CYS A 213 -18.04 28.80 -10.94
N HIS A 214 -18.78 28.85 -9.82
CA HIS A 214 -20.16 28.40 -9.72
C HIS A 214 -21.18 29.42 -10.28
N ARG A 215 -20.92 30.74 -10.12
CA ARG A 215 -21.96 31.77 -10.27
C ARG A 215 -21.45 33.18 -10.59
N LYS A 216 -22.39 34.05 -10.97
CA LYS A 216 -22.24 35.48 -11.33
C LYS A 216 -21.32 35.68 -12.54
N LYS A 217 -21.85 36.27 -13.62
CA LYS A 217 -21.07 36.60 -14.81
C LYS A 217 -19.83 37.43 -14.46
N ALA A 218 -18.68 37.06 -15.02
CA ALA A 218 -17.43 37.77 -14.80
C ALA A 218 -17.49 39.24 -15.24
N LYS A 219 -16.92 40.14 -14.44
CA LYS A 219 -16.79 41.57 -14.77
C LYS A 219 -15.56 41.89 -15.65
N LYS A 220 -14.59 40.98 -15.75
CA LYS A 220 -13.35 41.14 -16.53
C LYS A 220 -13.03 39.81 -17.23
N LYS A 221 -12.67 39.86 -18.52
CA LYS A 221 -12.34 38.65 -19.33
C LYS A 221 -11.24 37.79 -18.69
N LYS A 222 -10.28 38.41 -18.01
CA LYS A 222 -9.18 37.73 -17.30
C LYS A 222 -9.53 37.17 -15.91
N ASN A 223 -10.82 37.18 -15.57
CA ASN A 223 -11.37 36.60 -14.34
C ASN A 223 -12.67 35.83 -14.64
N THR A 224 -12.61 34.96 -15.66
CA THR A 224 -13.78 34.36 -16.34
C THR A 224 -13.58 32.85 -16.50
N ALA A 225 -14.48 32.06 -15.91
CA ALA A 225 -14.46 30.60 -16.00
C ALA A 225 -14.41 30.12 -17.46
N GLY A 226 -13.46 29.22 -17.76
CA GLY A 226 -13.30 28.59 -19.08
C GLY A 226 -14.41 27.60 -19.42
N TYR A 227 -14.30 26.93 -20.57
CA TYR A 227 -15.24 25.85 -20.92
C TYR A 227 -14.79 24.48 -20.39
N TRP A 228 -13.48 24.24 -20.34
CA TRP A 228 -12.86 22.98 -19.95
C TRP A 228 -12.22 23.02 -18.56
N GLY A 229 -12.20 24.16 -17.89
CA GLY A 229 -11.49 24.39 -16.62
C GLY A 229 -10.90 25.81 -16.59
N THR A 230 -10.36 26.23 -15.44
CA THR A 230 -9.72 27.54 -15.27
C THR A 230 -8.38 27.37 -14.55
N PRO A 231 -7.26 27.22 -15.28
CA PRO A 231 -5.95 27.07 -14.65
C PRO A 231 -5.50 28.38 -14.01
N PHE A 232 -4.61 28.31 -13.02
CA PHE A 232 -4.12 29.48 -12.28
C PHE A 232 -5.26 30.19 -11.51
N SER A 233 -6.16 29.38 -10.92
CA SER A 233 -7.26 29.85 -10.08
C SER A 233 -7.81 28.77 -9.13
N GLU A 234 -8.49 29.21 -8.07
CA GLU A 234 -9.22 28.42 -7.06
C GLU A 234 -10.45 27.63 -7.58
N CYS A 235 -10.53 27.35 -8.89
CA CYS A 235 -11.67 26.69 -9.50
C CYS A 235 -11.39 25.21 -9.78
N ASP A 236 -12.25 24.37 -9.25
CA ASP A 236 -12.20 22.92 -9.41
C ASP A 236 -12.58 22.44 -10.83
N SER A 237 -12.45 21.13 -11.08
CA SER A 237 -12.63 20.56 -12.41
C SER A 237 -14.10 20.52 -12.81
N PRO A 238 -14.54 21.13 -13.92
CA PRO A 238 -15.85 20.78 -14.47
C PRO A 238 -15.92 19.28 -14.76
N LEU A 239 -17.08 18.66 -14.57
CA LEU A 239 -17.33 17.25 -14.94
C LEU A 239 -16.95 16.91 -16.40
N ARG A 240 -16.85 17.90 -17.29
CA ARG A 240 -16.32 17.71 -18.66
C ARG A 240 -14.82 17.38 -18.70
N LEU A 241 -14.02 17.92 -17.78
CA LEU A 241 -12.58 17.73 -17.71
C LEU A 241 -12.22 16.36 -17.16
N THR A 242 -12.82 15.95 -16.04
CA THR A 242 -12.54 14.64 -15.42
C THR A 242 -12.94 13.49 -16.36
N ASN A 243 -14.11 13.57 -16.99
CA ASN A 243 -14.50 12.62 -18.04
C ASN A 243 -13.53 12.65 -19.23
N PHE A 244 -13.20 13.83 -19.78
CA PHE A 244 -12.25 13.94 -20.91
C PHE A 244 -10.86 13.33 -20.58
N THR A 245 -10.38 13.49 -19.35
CA THR A 245 -9.12 12.89 -18.89
C THR A 245 -9.21 11.36 -18.85
N LEU A 246 -10.29 10.81 -18.31
CA LEU A 246 -10.49 9.36 -18.25
C LEU A 246 -10.73 8.74 -19.63
N ASP A 247 -11.48 9.41 -20.52
CA ASP A 247 -11.69 9.01 -21.91
C ASP A 247 -10.37 9.04 -22.71
N PHE A 248 -9.51 10.02 -22.45
CA PHE A 248 -8.16 10.09 -23.03
C PHE A 248 -7.28 8.92 -22.56
N LEU A 249 -7.29 8.61 -21.25
CA LEU A 249 -6.51 7.51 -20.69
C LEU A 249 -7.02 6.14 -21.16
N GLU A 250 -8.34 5.96 -21.30
CA GLU A 250 -8.94 4.77 -21.89
C GLU A 250 -8.43 4.50 -23.31
N LYS A 251 -8.39 5.56 -24.13
CA LYS A 251 -8.01 5.48 -25.54
C LYS A 251 -6.51 5.35 -25.79
N GLU A 252 -5.69 6.05 -25.00
CA GLU A 252 -4.25 6.21 -25.28
C GLU A 252 -3.35 5.33 -24.38
N TRP A 253 -3.81 4.93 -23.20
CA TRP A 253 -2.97 4.32 -22.16
C TRP A 253 -3.47 3.00 -21.55
N ALA A 254 -4.78 2.72 -21.54
CA ALA A 254 -5.28 1.47 -20.94
C ALA A 254 -4.69 0.21 -21.62
N SER A 255 -4.41 0.25 -22.93
CA SER A 255 -3.74 -0.85 -23.65
C SER A 255 -2.22 -0.94 -23.42
N ASP A 256 -1.66 -0.13 -22.52
CA ASP A 256 -0.22 0.12 -22.37
C ASP A 256 0.28 0.01 -20.91
N VAL A 257 -0.61 -0.12 -19.92
CA VAL A 257 -0.26 -0.13 -18.49
C VAL A 257 -0.64 -1.43 -17.79
N ASP A 258 0.18 -1.82 -16.82
CA ASP A 258 -0.01 -3.01 -16.01
C ASP A 258 -0.99 -2.75 -14.86
N PHE A 259 -0.90 -1.61 -14.19
CA PHE A 259 -1.82 -1.23 -13.12
C PHE A 259 -1.96 0.30 -13.01
N VAL A 260 -2.90 0.74 -12.18
CA VAL A 260 -3.18 2.15 -11.89
C VAL A 260 -3.18 2.39 -10.39
N ILE A 261 -2.46 3.42 -9.95
CA ILE A 261 -2.48 3.94 -8.58
C ILE A 261 -3.22 5.28 -8.61
N TRP A 262 -4.25 5.40 -7.77
CA TRP A 262 -5.21 6.53 -7.78
C TRP A 262 -5.29 7.15 -6.39
N THR A 263 -4.53 8.22 -6.16
CA THR A 263 -4.27 8.75 -4.82
C THR A 263 -5.32 9.74 -4.30
N GLY A 264 -6.59 9.50 -4.63
CA GLY A 264 -7.76 10.15 -3.99
C GLY A 264 -8.13 11.54 -4.51
N ASP A 265 -8.96 12.21 -3.70
CA ASP A 265 -9.54 13.55 -3.87
C ASP A 265 -10.41 13.72 -5.12
N ASN A 266 -11.61 13.17 -4.97
CA ASN A 266 -12.66 13.05 -5.97
C ASN A 266 -13.90 13.87 -5.63
N ALA A 267 -13.87 14.66 -4.55
CA ALA A 267 -14.81 15.73 -4.28
C ALA A 267 -14.13 17.10 -4.48
N ARG A 268 -14.89 18.10 -4.93
CA ARG A 268 -14.43 19.50 -4.99
C ARG A 268 -13.99 20.04 -3.61
N HIS A 269 -13.30 21.16 -3.61
CA HIS A 269 -12.95 21.91 -2.40
C HIS A 269 -14.18 22.60 -1.77
N ASP A 270 -14.14 22.81 -0.45
CA ASP A 270 -15.23 23.49 0.30
C ASP A 270 -15.14 25.03 0.27
N ASN A 271 -14.66 25.58 -0.85
CA ASN A 271 -14.27 27.00 -0.94
C ASN A 271 -15.42 27.97 -1.29
N ASP A 272 -16.64 27.48 -1.52
CA ASP A 272 -17.84 28.31 -1.66
C ASP A 272 -18.69 28.30 -0.36
N PRO A 273 -18.58 29.31 0.54
CA PRO A 273 -19.35 29.37 1.78
C PRO A 273 -20.87 29.62 1.59
N LYS A 274 -21.38 29.62 0.36
CA LYS A 274 -22.82 29.62 0.02
C LYS A 274 -23.28 28.36 -0.73
N LEU A 275 -22.35 27.48 -1.08
CA LEU A 275 -22.59 26.12 -1.57
C LEU A 275 -21.61 25.18 -0.84
N PRO A 276 -21.70 25.07 0.50
CA PRO A 276 -20.89 24.12 1.25
C PRO A 276 -21.18 22.72 0.75
N ARG A 277 -20.18 21.83 0.82
CA ARG A 277 -20.32 20.44 0.38
C ARG A 277 -21.25 19.68 1.32
N THR A 278 -21.75 18.55 0.83
CA THR A 278 -22.56 17.62 1.62
C THR A 278 -22.01 16.20 1.52
N PRO A 279 -22.27 15.31 2.50
CA PRO A 279 -21.87 13.91 2.40
C PRO A 279 -22.38 13.24 1.12
N ASP A 280 -23.65 13.47 0.75
CA ASP A 280 -24.24 12.89 -0.46
C ASP A 280 -23.53 13.38 -1.73
N GLU A 281 -23.17 14.66 -1.83
CA GLU A 281 -22.36 15.21 -2.92
C GLU A 281 -20.97 14.53 -2.97
N ILE A 282 -20.27 14.44 -1.84
CA ILE A 282 -18.94 13.81 -1.74
C ILE A 282 -19.00 12.34 -2.18
N TYR A 283 -20.03 11.61 -1.75
CA TYR A 283 -20.22 10.21 -2.11
C TYR A 283 -20.64 10.03 -3.58
N ASP A 284 -21.52 10.85 -4.15
CA ASP A 284 -21.91 10.74 -5.56
C ASP A 284 -20.79 11.12 -6.54
N LEU A 285 -19.94 12.10 -6.18
CA LEU A 285 -18.74 12.41 -6.95
C LEU A 285 -17.71 11.26 -6.87
N ASN A 286 -17.48 10.70 -5.69
CA ASN A 286 -16.63 9.50 -5.53
C ASN A 286 -17.19 8.29 -6.30
N ARG A 287 -18.49 8.03 -6.24
CA ARG A 287 -19.16 7.00 -7.06
C ARG A 287 -19.02 7.28 -8.56
N ALA A 288 -19.05 8.54 -9.00
CA ALA A 288 -18.88 8.89 -10.41
C ALA A 288 -17.47 8.56 -10.93
N VAL A 289 -16.42 8.96 -10.19
CA VAL A 289 -15.03 8.65 -10.56
C VAL A 289 -14.76 7.14 -10.43
N ALA A 290 -15.21 6.50 -9.34
CA ALA A 290 -15.05 5.05 -9.13
C ALA A 290 -15.67 4.22 -10.27
N ARG A 291 -16.87 4.57 -10.75
CA ARG A 291 -17.48 3.92 -11.93
C ARG A 291 -16.60 4.06 -13.18
N ARG A 292 -16.16 5.28 -13.54
CA ARG A 292 -15.29 5.46 -14.71
C ARG A 292 -13.95 4.74 -14.56
N MET A 293 -13.32 4.76 -13.38
CA MET A 293 -12.08 4.00 -13.14
C MET A 293 -12.29 2.48 -13.28
N LYS A 294 -13.45 1.96 -12.88
CA LYS A 294 -13.87 0.56 -13.11
C LYS A 294 -14.04 0.26 -14.59
N ASP A 295 -14.73 1.10 -15.35
CA ASP A 295 -14.96 0.92 -16.80
C ASP A 295 -13.67 1.01 -17.65
N VAL A 296 -12.81 1.98 -17.32
CA VAL A 296 -11.61 2.34 -18.07
C VAL A 296 -10.47 1.33 -17.85
N PHE A 297 -10.35 0.78 -16.64
CA PHE A 297 -9.22 -0.08 -16.28
C PHE A 297 -9.66 -1.46 -15.76
N LEU A 298 -10.41 -1.52 -14.65
CA LEU A 298 -10.67 -2.78 -13.96
C LEU A 298 -11.46 -3.79 -14.82
N ALA A 299 -12.49 -3.31 -15.53
CA ALA A 299 -13.29 -4.11 -16.47
C ALA A 299 -12.48 -4.60 -17.68
N LYS A 300 -11.28 -4.06 -17.91
CA LYS A 300 -10.31 -4.49 -18.93
C LYS A 300 -9.21 -5.41 -18.37
N GLY A 301 -9.30 -5.79 -17.09
CA GLY A 301 -8.32 -6.66 -16.41
C GLY A 301 -7.07 -5.94 -15.89
N ILE A 302 -7.16 -4.62 -15.68
CA ILE A 302 -6.07 -3.77 -15.18
C ILE A 302 -6.36 -3.42 -13.71
N PRO A 303 -5.56 -3.87 -12.74
CA PRO A 303 -5.75 -3.52 -11.32
C PRO A 303 -5.73 -2.00 -11.10
N VAL A 304 -6.66 -1.51 -10.28
CA VAL A 304 -6.74 -0.12 -9.84
C VAL A 304 -6.70 -0.09 -8.32
N VAL A 305 -5.79 0.70 -7.77
CA VAL A 305 -5.57 0.81 -6.32
C VAL A 305 -5.88 2.26 -5.87
N PRO A 306 -7.12 2.52 -5.41
CA PRO A 306 -7.48 3.81 -4.81
C PRO A 306 -6.87 4.00 -3.41
N SER A 307 -6.56 5.26 -3.07
CA SER A 307 -6.33 5.75 -1.70
C SER A 307 -7.33 6.86 -1.37
N LEU A 308 -7.64 7.07 -0.08
CA LEU A 308 -8.65 8.03 0.38
C LEU A 308 -8.04 9.43 0.58
N GLY A 309 -8.67 10.46 0.00
CA GLY A 309 -8.22 11.84 0.11
C GLY A 309 -8.86 12.65 1.26
N ASN A 310 -8.35 13.87 1.50
CA ASN A 310 -8.82 14.72 2.59
C ASN A 310 -10.08 15.53 2.26
N ASN A 311 -10.36 15.77 0.97
CA ASN A 311 -11.66 16.27 0.51
C ASN A 311 -12.69 15.13 0.35
N ASP A 312 -12.26 13.88 0.21
CA ASP A 312 -13.16 12.70 0.15
C ASP A 312 -13.89 12.38 1.48
N VAL A 313 -13.55 13.08 2.57
CA VAL A 313 -14.17 12.92 3.91
C VAL A 313 -15.05 14.12 4.32
N TRP A 314 -15.96 13.86 5.25
CA TRP A 314 -16.83 14.87 5.86
C TRP A 314 -16.87 14.74 7.39
N PRO A 315 -16.60 15.82 8.17
CA PRO A 315 -16.15 17.15 7.71
C PRO A 315 -14.81 17.12 6.98
N HIS A 316 -14.49 18.19 6.23
CA HIS A 316 -13.20 18.36 5.54
C HIS A 316 -12.03 18.13 6.51
N ASN A 317 -11.03 17.36 6.10
CA ASN A 317 -9.88 16.90 6.90
C ASN A 317 -10.19 16.00 8.12
N ILE A 318 -11.45 15.85 8.54
CA ILE A 318 -11.79 15.15 9.79
C ILE A 318 -12.27 13.73 9.50
N MET A 319 -11.49 12.74 9.95
CA MET A 319 -11.82 11.32 9.86
C MET A 319 -11.63 10.65 11.21
N THR A 320 -12.73 10.27 11.84
CA THR A 320 -12.74 9.49 13.09
C THR A 320 -12.23 8.06 12.86
N PRO A 321 -11.82 7.32 13.92
CA PRO A 321 -11.58 5.89 13.83
C PRO A 321 -12.76 5.13 13.19
N GLY A 322 -12.47 4.05 12.45
CA GLY A 322 -13.49 3.16 11.89
C GLY A 322 -13.79 1.96 12.80
N PRO A 323 -14.92 1.25 12.57
CA PRO A 323 -15.91 1.48 11.52
C PRO A 323 -16.83 2.67 11.81
N ASN A 324 -17.10 3.45 10.77
CA ASN A 324 -17.87 4.69 10.80
C ASN A 324 -18.65 4.86 9.48
N SER A 325 -19.41 5.95 9.30
CA SER A 325 -20.20 6.19 8.07
C SER A 325 -19.35 6.21 6.80
N ILE A 326 -18.20 6.88 6.84
CA ILE A 326 -17.27 7.05 5.71
C ILE A 326 -16.71 5.69 5.27
N THR A 327 -16.06 4.96 6.18
CA THR A 327 -15.48 3.62 5.91
C THR A 327 -16.51 2.62 5.40
N ASN A 328 -17.73 2.64 5.96
CA ASN A 328 -18.83 1.78 5.49
C ASN A 328 -19.30 2.15 4.08
N GLU A 329 -19.46 3.45 3.76
CA GLU A 329 -19.89 3.86 2.42
C GLU A 329 -18.79 3.62 1.38
N PHE A 330 -17.54 3.96 1.68
CA PHE A 330 -16.41 3.66 0.79
C PHE A 330 -16.22 2.15 0.56
N SER A 331 -16.56 1.28 1.52
CA SER A 331 -16.57 -0.18 1.30
C SER A 331 -17.61 -0.64 0.25
N ARG A 332 -18.59 0.20 -0.09
CA ARG A 332 -19.53 0.00 -1.21
C ARG A 332 -19.06 0.68 -2.49
N ILE A 333 -18.51 1.89 -2.39
CA ILE A 333 -18.01 2.66 -3.55
C ILE A 333 -16.81 1.94 -4.21
N TRP A 334 -15.98 1.27 -3.42
CA TRP A 334 -14.78 0.55 -3.86
C TRP A 334 -14.92 -0.98 -3.77
N ASP A 335 -16.15 -1.51 -3.82
CA ASP A 335 -16.47 -2.94 -3.71
C ASP A 335 -15.61 -3.85 -4.61
N ALA A 336 -15.31 -3.38 -5.82
CA ALA A 336 -14.56 -4.09 -6.84
C ALA A 336 -13.04 -3.81 -6.81
N PHE A 337 -12.57 -2.82 -6.04
CA PHE A 337 -11.14 -2.50 -5.92
C PHE A 337 -10.51 -3.14 -4.67
N ILE A 338 -11.28 -3.36 -3.61
CA ILE A 338 -10.81 -3.95 -2.35
C ILE A 338 -10.84 -5.49 -2.47
N PRO A 339 -9.70 -6.22 -2.38
CA PRO A 339 -9.72 -7.67 -2.40
C PRO A 339 -10.42 -8.23 -1.17
N PHE A 340 -11.18 -9.32 -1.34
CA PHE A 340 -12.05 -9.91 -0.31
C PHE A 340 -11.40 -10.06 1.09
N PRO A 341 -10.13 -10.54 1.24
CA PRO A 341 -9.48 -10.64 2.56
C PRO A 341 -9.39 -9.31 3.33
N TYR A 342 -9.29 -8.18 2.63
CA TYR A 342 -9.12 -6.87 3.23
C TYR A 342 -10.43 -6.15 3.58
N LEU A 343 -11.61 -6.67 3.23
CA LEU A 343 -12.89 -5.97 3.45
C LEU A 343 -13.11 -5.55 4.91
N GLN A 344 -12.74 -6.40 5.89
CA GLN A 344 -12.84 -6.07 7.31
C GLN A 344 -11.72 -5.15 7.82
N VAL A 345 -10.57 -5.12 7.16
CA VAL A 345 -9.49 -4.15 7.44
C VAL A 345 -9.90 -2.78 6.92
N PHE A 346 -10.41 -2.73 5.68
CA PHE A 346 -10.94 -1.54 5.05
C PHE A 346 -12.10 -0.93 5.85
N GLN A 347 -13.05 -1.74 6.33
CA GLN A 347 -14.13 -1.22 7.18
C GLN A 347 -13.64 -0.65 8.51
N ARG A 348 -12.46 -1.03 9.01
CA ARG A 348 -11.87 -0.45 10.23
C ARG A 348 -11.04 0.81 9.98
N GLY A 349 -10.46 0.99 8.79
CA GLY A 349 -9.54 2.10 8.57
C GLY A 349 -9.33 2.62 7.15
N ALA A 350 -10.08 2.15 6.15
CA ALA A 350 -9.95 2.51 4.73
C ALA A 350 -8.57 2.22 4.08
N TYR A 351 -7.77 1.33 4.67
CA TYR A 351 -6.51 0.83 4.11
C TYR A 351 -6.58 -0.66 3.74
N PHE A 352 -5.82 -1.06 2.73
CA PHE A 352 -5.79 -2.41 2.16
C PHE A 352 -4.56 -2.59 1.26
N SER A 353 -4.34 -3.80 0.73
CA SER A 353 -3.27 -4.07 -0.24
C SER A 353 -3.78 -4.90 -1.43
N VAL A 354 -3.09 -4.81 -2.57
CA VAL A 354 -3.42 -5.50 -3.81
C VAL A 354 -2.15 -6.04 -4.45
N GLU A 355 -2.10 -7.33 -4.76
CA GLU A 355 -1.05 -7.90 -5.62
C GLU A 355 -1.34 -7.55 -7.08
N VAL A 356 -0.78 -6.42 -7.54
CA VAL A 356 -0.95 -5.92 -8.91
C VAL A 356 -0.20 -6.75 -9.95
N ILE A 357 0.83 -7.49 -9.51
CA ILE A 357 1.46 -8.59 -10.25
C ILE A 357 1.53 -9.78 -9.26
N PRO A 358 0.66 -10.80 -9.38
CA PRO A 358 0.53 -11.86 -8.38
C PRO A 358 1.84 -12.58 -8.05
N ASN A 359 2.20 -12.64 -6.77
CA ASN A 359 3.46 -13.18 -6.23
C ASN A 359 4.75 -12.46 -6.66
N ASP A 360 4.69 -11.30 -7.33
CA ASP A 360 5.87 -10.52 -7.75
C ASP A 360 5.83 -9.07 -7.21
N ILE A 361 4.74 -8.31 -7.44
CA ILE A 361 4.59 -6.92 -6.98
C ILE A 361 3.22 -6.67 -6.34
N ALA A 362 3.23 -6.02 -5.17
CA ALA A 362 2.05 -5.50 -4.50
C ALA A 362 2.04 -3.96 -4.40
N VAL A 363 0.85 -3.40 -4.17
CA VAL A 363 0.65 -2.02 -3.73
C VAL A 363 -0.04 -2.03 -2.38
N ILE A 364 0.46 -1.27 -1.41
CA ILE A 364 -0.23 -1.00 -0.14
C ILE A 364 -0.89 0.37 -0.26
N SER A 365 -2.22 0.43 -0.09
CA SER A 365 -2.98 1.67 -0.02
C SER A 365 -3.21 2.06 1.43
N LEU A 366 -2.64 3.19 1.83
CA LEU A 366 -2.72 3.76 3.16
C LEU A 366 -3.77 4.87 3.19
N ASN A 367 -4.63 4.82 4.20
CA ASN A 367 -5.45 5.96 4.58
C ASN A 367 -4.55 6.93 5.36
N THR A 368 -4.01 7.95 4.71
CA THR A 368 -3.10 8.90 5.38
C THR A 368 -3.82 9.92 6.25
N MET A 369 -5.16 9.92 6.28
CA MET A 369 -5.95 10.76 7.18
C MET A 369 -5.71 10.45 8.67
N TYR A 370 -5.27 9.23 9.02
CA TYR A 370 -4.90 8.91 10.41
C TYR A 370 -3.46 9.34 10.77
N PHE A 371 -2.67 9.81 9.80
CA PHE A 371 -1.34 10.40 10.02
C PHE A 371 -1.34 11.92 9.87
N TYR A 372 -2.24 12.47 9.06
CA TYR A 372 -2.37 13.88 8.74
C TYR A 372 -2.66 14.72 9.99
N ASP A 373 -1.77 15.65 10.33
CA ASP A 373 -1.83 16.49 11.54
C ASP A 373 -3.21 17.17 11.67
N SER A 374 -3.77 17.58 10.53
CA SER A 374 -4.96 18.41 10.43
C SER A 374 -6.25 17.63 10.70
N ASN A 375 -6.18 16.30 10.76
CA ASN A 375 -7.26 15.47 11.29
C ASN A 375 -7.27 15.52 12.82
N LYS A 376 -7.90 16.55 13.39
CA LYS A 376 -7.99 16.76 14.84
C LYS A 376 -8.95 15.78 15.57
N ALA A 377 -9.30 14.64 14.96
CA ALA A 377 -10.12 13.56 15.54
C ALA A 377 -9.35 12.26 15.84
N VAL A 378 -8.02 12.26 15.69
CA VAL A 378 -7.13 11.14 16.07
C VAL A 378 -6.01 11.62 17.00
N GLY A 379 -5.35 10.69 17.70
CA GLY A 379 -4.30 10.96 18.69
C GLY A 379 -2.88 11.06 18.11
N GLY A 380 -2.72 10.92 16.80
CA GLY A 380 -1.46 11.18 16.10
C GLY A 380 -0.36 10.15 16.37
N CYS A 381 -0.73 8.87 16.49
CA CYS A 381 0.18 7.75 16.74
C CYS A 381 0.99 7.85 18.06
N ALA A 382 0.53 8.62 19.06
CA ALA A 382 1.25 8.77 20.33
C ALA A 382 1.66 7.42 20.95
N PHE A 383 2.88 7.34 21.51
CA PHE A 383 3.47 6.07 21.99
C PHE A 383 2.58 5.30 22.99
N HIS A 384 1.94 6.01 23.92
CA HIS A 384 1.04 5.44 24.93
C HIS A 384 -0.38 5.12 24.43
N ALA A 385 -0.68 5.31 23.15
CA ALA A 385 -2.00 5.09 22.55
C ALA A 385 -1.96 3.98 21.48
N PRO A 386 -1.72 2.70 21.84
CA PRO A 386 -1.64 1.61 20.86
C PRO A 386 -2.96 1.39 20.08
N ASP A 387 -4.11 1.69 20.69
CA ASP A 387 -5.43 1.63 20.06
C ASP A 387 -5.74 2.88 19.18
N ASP A 388 -4.82 3.84 19.03
CA ASP A 388 -4.97 4.95 18.06
C ASP A 388 -5.00 4.39 16.63
N PRO A 389 -5.92 4.85 15.74
CA PRO A 389 -6.05 4.28 14.41
C PRO A 389 -4.80 4.47 13.53
N GLY A 390 -3.98 5.49 13.80
CA GLY A 390 -2.69 5.65 13.13
C GLY A 390 -1.68 4.59 13.58
N ASN A 391 -1.58 4.32 14.90
CA ASN A 391 -0.77 3.22 15.42
C ASN A 391 -1.23 1.86 14.88
N LEU A 392 -2.53 1.55 14.93
CA LEU A 392 -3.10 0.30 14.41
C LEU A 392 -2.83 0.11 12.90
N GLN A 393 -2.80 1.19 12.12
CA GLN A 393 -2.48 1.16 10.69
C GLN A 393 -0.98 0.93 10.43
N LEU A 394 -0.10 1.48 11.27
CA LEU A 394 1.36 1.29 11.16
C LEU A 394 1.79 -0.11 11.63
N ASP A 395 1.13 -0.64 12.67
CA ASP A 395 1.28 -2.04 13.09
C ASP A 395 0.83 -3.00 11.98
N TRP A 396 -0.31 -2.72 11.34
CA TRP A 396 -0.77 -3.48 10.18
C TRP A 396 0.19 -3.39 8.99
N LEU A 397 0.70 -2.20 8.67
CA LEU A 397 1.69 -1.98 7.62
C LEU A 397 2.95 -2.81 7.87
N GLU A 398 3.45 -2.87 9.10
CA GLU A 398 4.59 -3.72 9.46
C GLU A 398 4.31 -5.21 9.20
N VAL A 399 3.10 -5.69 9.52
CA VAL A 399 2.70 -7.07 9.22
C VAL A 399 2.64 -7.33 7.71
N GLN A 400 2.13 -6.39 6.91
CA GLN A 400 2.12 -6.54 5.44
C GLN A 400 3.54 -6.56 4.86
N LEU A 401 4.42 -5.67 5.31
CA LEU A 401 5.80 -5.61 4.84
C LEU A 401 6.59 -6.87 5.23
N LYS A 402 6.35 -7.44 6.41
CA LYS A 402 6.92 -8.74 6.82
C LYS A 402 6.42 -9.89 5.94
N ASP A 403 5.13 -9.94 5.61
CA ASP A 403 4.57 -10.96 4.72
C ASP A 403 5.19 -10.88 3.32
N TYR A 404 5.09 -9.74 2.65
CA TYR A 404 5.60 -9.55 1.29
C TYR A 404 7.10 -9.84 1.20
N ARG A 405 7.88 -9.40 2.19
CA ARG A 405 9.32 -9.69 2.29
C ARG A 405 9.60 -11.18 2.48
N SER A 406 8.82 -11.89 3.29
CA SER A 406 8.96 -13.34 3.45
C SER A 406 8.67 -14.12 2.16
N ARG A 407 7.86 -13.54 1.27
CA ARG A 407 7.54 -14.06 -0.07
C ARG A 407 8.44 -13.51 -1.18
N ASN A 408 9.51 -12.77 -0.84
CA ASN A 408 10.44 -12.09 -1.76
C ASN A 408 9.75 -11.13 -2.77
N MET A 409 8.58 -10.61 -2.41
CA MET A 409 7.81 -9.67 -3.23
C MET A 409 8.31 -8.24 -3.06
N GLN A 410 8.01 -7.39 -4.04
CA GLN A 410 8.31 -5.96 -4.00
C GLN A 410 7.04 -5.12 -3.86
N VAL A 411 7.14 -3.98 -3.18
CA VAL A 411 5.99 -3.21 -2.72
C VAL A 411 6.08 -1.74 -3.14
N TRP A 412 5.02 -1.21 -3.74
CA TRP A 412 4.75 0.23 -3.77
C TRP A 412 3.87 0.63 -2.59
N ILE A 413 4.17 1.76 -1.95
CA ILE A 413 3.29 2.34 -0.93
C ILE A 413 2.59 3.56 -1.53
N SER A 414 1.28 3.64 -1.35
CA SER A 414 0.43 4.73 -1.86
C SER A 414 -0.45 5.31 -0.76
N GLY A 415 -0.78 6.58 -0.86
CA GLY A 415 -1.70 7.30 0.01
C GLY A 415 -2.04 8.66 -0.60
N HIS A 416 -2.84 9.47 0.06
CA HIS A 416 -3.16 10.81 -0.46
C HIS A 416 -2.17 11.88 0.03
N VAL A 417 -2.28 12.29 1.29
CA VAL A 417 -1.37 13.25 1.93
C VAL A 417 0.04 12.64 2.01
N PRO A 418 1.10 13.32 1.49
CA PRO A 418 2.46 12.80 1.57
C PRO A 418 3.09 12.98 2.96
N PRO A 419 3.99 12.07 3.37
CA PRO A 419 4.73 12.14 4.63
C PRO A 419 5.69 13.32 4.64
N SER A 420 5.54 14.21 5.62
CA SER A 420 6.51 15.24 5.96
C SER A 420 6.32 15.68 7.42
N PRO A 421 7.33 16.32 8.07
CA PRO A 421 7.16 16.94 9.38
C PRO A 421 6.13 18.07 9.44
N GLY A 422 5.69 18.60 8.29
CA GLY A 422 4.66 19.64 8.18
C GLY A 422 3.25 19.09 7.91
N ASN A 423 3.14 17.85 7.43
CA ASN A 423 1.86 17.21 7.11
C ASN A 423 1.46 16.17 8.16
N TYR A 424 2.40 15.41 8.71
CA TYR A 424 2.08 14.29 9.61
C TYR A 424 2.28 14.67 11.08
N PHE A 425 1.49 14.09 11.97
CA PHE A 425 1.79 14.10 13.41
C PHE A 425 3.21 13.58 13.66
N PRO A 426 4.03 14.21 14.54
CA PRO A 426 5.45 13.87 14.68
C PRO A 426 5.73 12.39 14.97
N ASP A 427 4.92 11.76 15.83
CA ASP A 427 5.06 10.33 16.16
C ASP A 427 4.66 9.43 14.97
N CYS A 428 3.57 9.74 14.25
CA CYS A 428 3.22 9.05 13.01
C CYS A 428 4.35 9.15 11.97
N TYR A 429 4.94 10.34 11.82
CA TYR A 429 6.05 10.57 10.89
C TYR A 429 7.29 9.76 11.27
N VAL A 430 7.70 9.77 12.55
CA VAL A 430 8.82 8.96 13.05
C VAL A 430 8.60 7.46 12.79
N ARG A 431 7.42 6.92 13.14
CA ARG A 431 7.08 5.51 12.87
C ARG A 431 7.08 5.18 11.37
N TYR A 432 6.55 6.07 10.55
CA TYR A 432 6.44 5.87 9.11
C TYR A 432 7.80 5.89 8.41
N VAL A 433 8.68 6.84 8.77
CA VAL A 433 10.07 6.89 8.29
C VAL A 433 10.84 5.63 8.68
N GLU A 434 10.66 5.14 9.91
CA GLU A 434 11.30 3.93 10.40
C GLU A 434 10.90 2.71 9.57
N LEU A 435 9.60 2.46 9.39
CA LEU A 435 9.10 1.33 8.58
C LEU A 435 9.61 1.41 7.13
N SER A 436 9.58 2.60 6.54
CA SER A 436 9.99 2.82 5.15
C SER A 436 11.46 2.49 4.92
N LEU A 437 12.34 2.82 5.89
CA LEU A 437 13.77 2.57 5.79
C LEU A 437 14.17 1.17 6.29
N ARG A 438 13.50 0.63 7.33
CA ARG A 438 13.68 -0.75 7.80
C ARG A 438 13.34 -1.78 6.73
N PHE A 439 12.38 -1.49 5.83
CA PHE A 439 11.99 -2.35 4.71
C PHE A 439 12.46 -1.82 3.33
N GLN A 440 13.60 -1.11 3.27
CA GLN A 440 14.17 -0.59 2.03
C GLN A 440 14.47 -1.67 0.96
N ASP A 441 14.73 -2.92 1.37
CA ASP A 441 14.88 -4.08 0.48
C ASP A 441 13.58 -4.56 -0.18
N THR A 442 12.43 -4.15 0.36
CA THR A 442 11.09 -4.60 -0.02
C THR A 442 10.28 -3.48 -0.69
N VAL A 443 10.48 -2.23 -0.29
CA VAL A 443 9.73 -1.06 -0.78
C VAL A 443 10.45 -0.39 -1.95
N LEU A 444 9.80 -0.34 -3.11
CA LEU A 444 10.30 0.27 -4.36
C LEU A 444 10.27 1.81 -4.33
N GLY A 445 9.29 2.39 -3.64
CA GLY A 445 9.06 3.83 -3.55
C GLY A 445 7.68 4.14 -2.99
N HIS A 446 7.44 5.43 -2.68
CA HIS A 446 6.16 5.90 -2.17
C HIS A 446 5.52 6.94 -3.12
N LEU A 447 4.21 6.90 -3.27
CA LEU A 447 3.44 7.66 -4.29
C LEU A 447 2.23 8.39 -3.66
N PHE A 448 2.16 9.71 -3.83
CA PHE A 448 1.17 10.59 -3.18
C PHE A 448 0.63 11.71 -4.10
N GLY A 449 -0.39 12.43 -3.61
CA GLY A 449 -1.03 13.60 -4.24
C GLY A 449 -1.08 14.80 -3.29
N HIS A 450 -2.27 15.40 -3.09
CA HIS A 450 -2.60 16.43 -2.08
C HIS A 450 -1.95 17.81 -2.25
N MET A 451 -0.63 17.86 -2.45
CA MET A 451 0.14 19.11 -2.49
C MET A 451 -0.03 19.89 -3.81
N ASN A 452 -0.75 19.32 -4.78
CA ASN A 452 -1.00 19.85 -6.12
C ASN A 452 0.23 20.31 -6.93
N ALA A 453 1.45 19.90 -6.53
CA ALA A 453 2.72 20.31 -7.13
C ALA A 453 3.64 19.10 -7.39
N ASP A 454 4.33 19.09 -8.54
CA ASP A 454 5.23 18.02 -8.96
C ASP A 454 6.56 18.08 -8.20
N HIS A 455 6.76 17.18 -7.23
CA HIS A 455 8.01 17.13 -6.47
C HIS A 455 8.32 15.74 -5.92
N PHE A 456 9.53 15.63 -5.38
CA PHE A 456 9.97 14.47 -4.61
C PHE A 456 10.66 14.96 -3.33
N SER A 457 10.65 14.12 -2.29
CA SER A 457 11.33 14.36 -1.02
C SER A 457 11.92 13.05 -0.48
N PHE A 458 12.75 13.14 0.56
CA PHE A 458 13.37 11.97 1.19
C PHE A 458 12.79 11.71 2.57
N LEU A 459 12.42 10.45 2.83
CA LEU A 459 12.41 9.92 4.18
C LEU A 459 13.86 9.64 4.52
N GLU A 460 14.37 10.21 5.60
CA GLU A 460 15.77 10.05 5.99
C GLU A 460 15.87 9.39 7.36
N ALA A 461 16.93 8.63 7.60
CA ALA A 461 17.29 8.15 8.93
C ALA A 461 17.67 9.31 9.89
N ILE A 462 17.37 10.56 9.52
CA ILE A 462 17.48 11.80 10.30
C ILE A 462 16.36 11.97 11.30
N ASP A 463 15.16 11.61 10.87
CA ASP A 463 13.92 11.93 11.58
C ASP A 463 13.81 11.15 12.89
N LEU A 464 14.49 10.01 12.95
CA LEU A 464 14.50 9.04 14.04
C LEU A 464 15.45 9.41 15.20
N GLU A 465 16.22 10.49 15.06
CA GLU A 465 17.23 10.90 16.05
C GLU A 465 16.86 12.19 16.77
N PHE A 466 17.51 12.44 17.92
CA PHE A 466 17.40 13.69 18.66
C PHE A 466 18.39 14.70 18.09
N THR A 467 17.89 15.90 17.79
CA THR A 467 18.60 16.93 17.03
C THR A 467 19.06 18.06 17.94
N SER A 468 20.15 18.78 17.59
CA SER A 468 20.64 19.83 18.49
C SER A 468 19.80 21.11 18.54
N ASP A 469 18.84 21.26 17.62
CA ASP A 469 17.70 22.18 17.74
C ASP A 469 16.50 21.45 18.35
N GLU A 470 15.77 22.16 19.21
CA GLU A 470 14.34 21.99 19.51
C GLU A 470 13.69 23.41 19.51
N PRO A 471 12.37 23.55 19.37
CA PRO A 471 11.79 24.70 18.66
C PRO A 471 11.80 26.03 19.44
N THR A 472 12.34 27.07 18.80
CA THR A 472 12.01 28.49 19.09
C THR A 472 11.15 29.04 17.96
N ALA A 473 9.93 29.49 18.28
CA ALA A 473 8.82 29.67 17.33
C ALA A 473 8.87 30.97 16.47
N GLU A 474 10.06 31.45 16.09
CA GLU A 474 10.24 32.72 15.38
C GLU A 474 10.96 32.53 14.04
N GLY A 475 10.16 32.38 12.97
CA GLY A 475 10.63 32.29 11.59
C GLY A 475 9.46 32.51 10.61
N GLY A 476 9.71 33.25 9.53
CA GLY A 476 8.68 33.52 8.50
C GLY A 476 8.44 32.32 7.56
N TYR A 477 7.35 32.39 6.79
CA TYR A 477 6.99 31.40 5.78
C TYR A 477 8.12 31.19 4.75
N ILE A 478 8.53 29.94 4.56
CA ILE A 478 9.47 29.51 3.53
C ILE A 478 8.67 28.72 2.49
N SER A 479 8.96 28.96 1.21
CA SER A 479 8.30 28.33 0.08
C SER A 479 8.57 26.80 0.04
N LEU A 480 7.68 26.01 -0.57
CA LEU A 480 7.89 24.56 -0.69
C LEU A 480 9.12 24.27 -1.55
N TYR A 481 9.30 25.05 -2.61
CA TYR A 481 10.47 24.97 -3.50
C TYR A 481 11.79 25.29 -2.76
N ASP A 482 11.82 26.36 -1.97
CA ASP A 482 13.03 26.74 -1.23
C ASP A 482 13.29 25.76 -0.07
N THR A 483 12.25 25.19 0.54
CA THR A 483 12.37 24.12 1.55
C THR A 483 13.07 22.89 0.96
N LEU A 484 12.57 22.37 -0.17
CA LEU A 484 13.20 21.24 -0.88
C LEU A 484 14.64 21.57 -1.30
N LEU A 485 14.92 22.77 -1.81
CA LEU A 485 16.30 23.16 -2.15
C LEU A 485 17.23 23.23 -0.94
N ASN A 486 16.74 23.64 0.24
CA ASN A 486 17.52 23.66 1.47
C ASN A 486 17.84 22.24 1.96
N GLU A 487 16.89 21.30 1.87
CA GLU A 487 17.10 19.88 2.17
C GLU A 487 18.11 19.25 1.20
N PHE A 488 17.92 19.48 -0.11
CA PHE A 488 18.83 18.99 -1.16
C PHE A 488 20.24 19.56 -1.01
N GLN A 489 20.39 20.81 -0.57
CA GLN A 489 21.68 21.44 -0.28
C GLN A 489 22.34 20.91 1.02
N ALA A 490 21.57 20.28 1.92
CA ALA A 490 22.10 19.63 3.12
C ALA A 490 22.61 18.20 2.87
N LEU A 491 22.34 17.60 1.70
CA LEU A 491 22.78 16.24 1.35
C LEU A 491 24.33 16.10 1.35
N PRO A 492 24.87 14.90 1.64
CA PRO A 492 26.31 14.71 1.77
C PRO A 492 26.94 14.57 0.37
N THR A 493 27.65 15.60 -0.08
CA THR A 493 28.29 15.65 -1.41
C THR A 493 29.56 14.80 -1.55
N LYS A 494 30.07 14.24 -0.44
CA LYS A 494 31.29 13.42 -0.43
C LYS A 494 30.89 11.94 -0.25
N PRO A 495 31.22 11.02 -1.18
CA PRO A 495 30.77 9.62 -1.13
C PRO A 495 31.05 8.91 0.20
N LYS A 496 32.19 9.18 0.84
CA LYS A 496 32.55 8.63 2.16
C LYS A 496 31.64 9.05 3.34
N ASN A 497 30.71 9.98 3.11
CA ASN A 497 29.72 10.47 4.08
C ASN A 497 28.27 10.13 3.63
N LEU A 498 28.10 9.31 2.59
CA LEU A 498 26.82 9.01 1.97
C LEU A 498 26.56 7.50 2.01
N ASP A 499 25.63 7.07 2.86
CA ASP A 499 25.08 5.72 2.83
C ASP A 499 23.65 5.77 2.26
N TYR A 500 23.40 5.08 1.16
CA TYR A 500 22.05 5.02 0.57
C TYR A 500 21.04 4.26 1.46
N GLY A 501 21.49 3.57 2.52
CA GLY A 501 20.64 3.03 3.58
C GLY A 501 20.00 4.10 4.48
N ASP A 502 20.51 5.34 4.47
CA ASP A 502 19.92 6.45 5.23
C ASP A 502 18.69 7.09 4.54
N TYR A 503 18.26 6.66 3.32
CA TYR A 503 17.29 7.39 2.48
C TYR A 503 16.21 6.49 1.86
N HIS A 504 14.97 6.98 1.74
CA HIS A 504 13.92 6.43 0.86
C HIS A 504 13.23 7.57 0.10
N ILE A 505 12.63 7.28 -1.06
CA ILE A 505 12.11 8.27 -2.01
C ILE A 505 10.58 8.38 -1.99
N VAL A 506 10.10 9.60 -1.76
CA VAL A 506 8.69 9.98 -1.82
C VAL A 506 8.47 10.76 -3.11
N ASN A 507 7.51 10.34 -3.95
CA ASN A 507 7.11 11.07 -5.14
C ASN A 507 5.69 11.62 -4.95
N THR A 508 5.52 12.93 -5.12
CA THR A 508 4.23 13.59 -5.11
C THR A 508 3.85 13.96 -6.54
N ALA A 509 2.64 13.61 -6.97
CA ALA A 509 2.15 13.89 -8.31
C ALA A 509 1.38 15.21 -8.37
N PRO A 510 1.50 15.97 -9.47
CA PRO A 510 0.62 17.09 -9.76
C PRO A 510 -0.79 16.60 -10.17
N PRO A 511 -1.81 17.46 -10.03
CA PRO A 511 -3.20 17.04 -10.02
C PRO A 511 -3.85 16.98 -11.40
N VAL A 512 -5.03 16.37 -11.48
CA VAL A 512 -5.95 16.54 -12.62
C VAL A 512 -6.76 17.84 -12.49
N VAL A 513 -6.97 18.36 -11.27
CA VAL A 513 -7.64 19.66 -11.07
C VAL A 513 -6.82 20.83 -11.63
N PRO A 514 -7.43 21.83 -12.29
CA PRO A 514 -6.75 23.05 -12.71
C PRO A 514 -6.49 24.04 -11.55
N ASN A 515 -6.42 23.54 -10.31
CA ASN A 515 -6.29 24.32 -9.09
C ASN A 515 -5.00 23.95 -8.34
N PRO A 516 -4.01 24.85 -8.20
CA PRO A 516 -3.89 26.14 -8.88
C PRO A 516 -3.24 26.01 -10.27
N TYR A 517 -2.92 24.81 -10.76
CA TYR A 517 -2.06 24.63 -11.95
C TYR A 517 -2.75 24.03 -13.18
N LEU A 518 -2.06 23.15 -13.92
CA LEU A 518 -2.54 22.55 -15.16
C LEU A 518 -2.85 21.06 -14.95
N PRO A 519 -3.99 20.55 -15.46
CA PRO A 519 -4.35 19.13 -15.39
C PRO A 519 -3.23 18.23 -15.92
N SER A 520 -2.89 17.24 -15.11
CA SER A 520 -1.68 16.44 -15.24
C SER A 520 -1.87 14.99 -14.80
N PHE A 521 -1.01 14.10 -15.29
CA PHE A 521 -0.86 12.71 -14.81
C PHE A 521 0.54 12.19 -15.19
N ARG A 522 1.00 11.08 -14.59
CA ARG A 522 2.28 10.46 -14.96
C ARG A 522 2.20 8.96 -15.18
N VAL A 523 3.00 8.47 -16.12
CA VAL A 523 3.19 7.03 -16.37
C VAL A 523 4.61 6.67 -16.02
N PHE A 524 4.78 5.80 -15.03
CA PHE A 524 6.05 5.20 -14.66
C PHE A 524 6.37 4.01 -15.57
N SER A 525 7.66 3.74 -15.72
CA SER A 525 8.19 2.53 -16.34
C SER A 525 9.12 1.81 -15.34
N TYR A 526 9.11 0.49 -15.34
CA TYR A 526 9.88 -0.37 -14.44
C TYR A 526 10.46 -1.57 -15.20
N ASN A 527 11.55 -2.14 -14.67
CA ASN A 527 12.29 -3.21 -15.31
C ASN A 527 11.56 -4.56 -15.14
N VAL A 528 11.30 -5.27 -16.23
CA VAL A 528 10.65 -6.60 -16.23
C VAL A 528 11.66 -7.76 -16.40
N SER A 529 12.94 -7.45 -16.53
CA SER A 529 14.01 -8.40 -16.89
C SER A 529 14.67 -9.05 -15.67
N GLY A 530 14.78 -10.38 -15.65
CA GLY A 530 15.71 -11.10 -14.76
C GLY A 530 15.09 -11.80 -13.54
N LYS A 531 14.24 -12.81 -13.75
CA LYS A 531 13.68 -13.65 -12.68
C LYS A 531 14.69 -14.74 -12.25
N ALA A 532 15.72 -14.35 -11.48
CA ALA A 532 16.77 -15.22 -10.92
C ALA A 532 17.39 -14.63 -9.62
N ASP A 533 17.95 -15.50 -8.76
CA ASP A 533 18.07 -15.31 -7.30
C ASP A 533 19.39 -14.69 -6.72
N ALA A 534 19.45 -14.62 -5.39
CA ALA A 534 20.52 -14.19 -4.44
C ALA A 534 20.67 -12.66 -4.19
N VAL A 535 20.82 -12.07 -2.97
CA VAL A 535 21.11 -12.47 -1.55
C VAL A 535 22.58 -12.31 -1.08
N GLY A 536 22.86 -11.32 -0.21
CA GLY A 536 24.11 -11.19 0.57
C GLY A 536 24.21 -9.92 1.47
N THR A 537 24.69 -10.02 2.72
CA THR A 537 24.51 -8.97 3.78
C THR A 537 25.77 -8.18 4.26
N PRO A 538 25.63 -6.96 4.85
CA PRO A 538 26.72 -5.99 5.10
C PRO A 538 27.12 -5.75 6.60
N LYS A 539 28.11 -4.85 6.86
CA LYS A 539 28.42 -4.23 8.19
C LYS A 539 28.96 -2.78 8.08
N THR A 540 28.83 -1.98 9.16
CA THR A 540 28.89 -0.49 9.17
C THR A 540 29.97 0.14 10.10
N LYS A 541 30.00 1.49 10.20
CA LYS A 541 30.92 2.30 11.03
C LYS A 541 30.20 3.44 11.80
N THR A 542 30.88 4.02 12.79
CA THR A 542 30.31 4.93 13.81
C THR A 542 30.30 6.43 13.46
N THR A 543 29.08 6.99 13.47
CA THR A 543 28.65 8.29 14.05
C THR A 543 29.40 9.61 13.72
N GLY A 544 28.77 10.62 13.07
CA GLY A 544 27.35 10.72 12.67
C GLY A 544 26.87 12.04 11.98
N LYS A 545 25.68 12.56 12.36
CA LYS A 545 24.99 13.77 11.81
C LYS A 545 24.77 14.83 12.94
N ARG A 546 23.68 15.59 13.24
CA ARG A 546 22.24 15.76 12.84
C ARG A 546 21.58 17.09 13.41
N ARG A 547 20.53 17.72 12.81
CA ARG A 547 19.74 18.91 13.32
C ARG A 547 18.25 18.88 12.84
N HIS A 548 17.41 19.88 13.19
CA HIS A 548 15.98 20.03 12.80
C HIS A 548 15.73 20.28 11.29
N GLY A 549 14.54 19.98 10.77
CA GLY A 549 14.35 19.75 9.33
C GLY A 549 15.25 18.58 8.90
N HIS A 550 15.62 18.47 7.62
CA HIS A 550 16.79 17.66 7.26
C HIS A 550 18.12 18.41 7.48
N ARG A 551 18.20 19.42 8.36
CA ARG A 551 19.49 20.07 8.69
C ARG A 551 20.41 19.03 9.34
N ARG A 552 21.71 19.09 9.06
CA ARG A 552 22.71 18.22 9.70
C ARG A 552 23.72 19.01 10.53
N GLY A 553 23.37 19.31 11.78
CA GLY A 553 24.26 19.84 12.81
C GLY A 553 24.81 18.73 13.69
N ASP A 554 24.72 18.88 15.02
CA ASP A 554 25.26 18.01 16.08
C ASP A 554 24.42 16.76 16.48
N ARG A 555 24.88 15.52 16.23
CA ARG A 555 24.23 14.28 16.70
C ARG A 555 24.24 14.29 18.23
N ARG A 556 23.08 14.41 18.86
CA ARG A 556 22.98 14.18 20.31
C ARG A 556 23.01 12.68 20.59
N ASP A 557 23.56 12.31 21.74
CA ASP A 557 23.60 10.92 22.20
C ASP A 557 22.18 10.41 22.43
N LYS A 558 21.76 9.42 21.62
CA LYS A 558 20.45 8.78 21.69
C LYS A 558 20.24 8.12 23.06
N GLU A 559 21.26 7.48 23.62
CA GLU A 559 21.14 6.86 24.95
C GLU A 559 21.02 7.90 26.05
N ALA A 560 21.79 8.99 26.01
CA ALA A 560 21.67 10.07 26.98
C ALA A 560 20.29 10.74 26.94
N HIS A 561 19.74 10.98 25.75
CA HIS A 561 18.39 11.52 25.60
C HIS A 561 17.33 10.51 26.07
N CYS A 562 17.39 9.25 25.68
CA CYS A 562 16.45 8.21 26.12
C CYS A 562 16.56 7.85 27.62
N ARG A 563 17.52 8.41 28.35
CA ARG A 563 17.59 8.34 29.83
C ARG A 563 16.87 9.52 30.52
N GLN A 564 16.51 10.59 29.80
CA GLN A 564 15.72 11.72 30.32
C GLN A 564 14.24 11.34 30.41
N LYS A 565 13.55 11.73 31.50
CA LYS A 565 12.14 11.35 31.73
C LYS A 565 11.20 11.80 30.61
N GLU A 566 11.38 13.01 30.08
CA GLU A 566 10.57 13.52 28.96
C GLU A 566 10.71 12.67 27.66
N ASN A 567 11.85 12.00 27.46
CA ASN A 567 12.18 11.29 26.22
C ASN A 567 12.09 9.75 26.34
N GLN A 568 12.12 9.20 27.57
CA GLN A 568 12.02 7.77 27.88
C GLN A 568 10.84 7.07 27.21
N GLU A 569 9.74 7.78 26.95
CA GLU A 569 8.47 7.24 26.47
C GLU A 569 8.11 7.68 25.04
N THR A 570 9.12 7.85 24.19
CA THR A 570 8.96 8.29 22.78
C THR A 570 9.30 7.17 21.79
N TRP A 571 8.67 7.16 20.61
CA TRP A 571 8.97 6.17 19.56
C TRP A 571 10.45 6.18 19.14
N LYS A 572 11.08 7.35 19.11
CA LYS A 572 12.53 7.48 18.83
C LYS A 572 13.37 6.58 19.75
N CYS A 573 12.97 6.41 21.01
CA CYS A 573 13.71 5.61 21.99
C CYS A 573 13.41 4.11 21.91
N PHE A 574 12.19 3.70 21.55
CA PHE A 574 11.83 2.28 21.45
C PHE A 574 12.18 1.64 20.11
N LEU A 575 12.15 2.40 19.01
CA LEU A 575 12.50 1.91 17.68
C LEU A 575 14.03 1.71 17.56
N ASN A 576 14.44 0.44 17.68
CA ASN A 576 15.83 -0.02 17.60
C ASN A 576 15.98 -1.32 16.77
N ASP A 577 15.00 -1.63 15.92
CA ASP A 577 15.04 -2.80 15.04
C ASP A 577 16.17 -2.72 14.01
N THR A 578 16.57 -3.86 13.45
CA THR A 578 17.65 -3.94 12.46
C THR A 578 17.22 -3.38 11.12
N TRP A 579 18.01 -2.47 10.56
CA TRP A 579 17.89 -2.02 9.17
C TRP A 579 17.99 -3.18 8.17
N HIS A 580 17.10 -3.20 7.19
CA HIS A 580 17.20 -4.09 6.03
C HIS A 580 17.40 -3.29 4.74
N SER A 581 18.49 -2.53 4.73
CA SER A 581 19.01 -1.83 3.57
C SER A 581 19.94 -2.76 2.75
N ASP A 582 19.39 -3.50 1.79
CA ASP A 582 20.17 -4.30 0.83
C ASP A 582 20.70 -3.40 -0.31
N PRO A 583 22.02 -3.30 -0.56
CA PRO A 583 22.58 -2.63 -1.72
C PRO A 583 22.06 -3.14 -3.07
N GLU A 584 21.72 -4.42 -3.16
CA GLU A 584 21.20 -5.08 -4.37
C GLU A 584 19.66 -5.03 -4.45
N ALA A 585 18.98 -4.30 -3.58
CA ALA A 585 17.53 -4.09 -3.67
C ALA A 585 17.13 -3.39 -4.98
N PRO A 586 15.97 -3.68 -5.59
CA PRO A 586 15.51 -2.98 -6.80
C PRO A 586 15.32 -1.47 -6.61
N SER A 587 15.14 -1.01 -5.36
CA SER A 587 15.10 0.39 -4.94
C SER A 587 16.47 1.10 -5.00
N ARG A 588 17.58 0.34 -5.10
CA ARG A 588 18.97 0.84 -5.00
C ARG A 588 19.86 0.48 -6.18
N THR A 589 19.67 -0.68 -6.78
CA THR A 589 20.44 -1.18 -7.92
C THR A 589 19.49 -1.69 -8.99
N ASN A 590 19.77 -1.37 -10.26
CA ASN A 590 18.86 -1.65 -11.37
C ASN A 590 18.82 -3.14 -11.73
N LYS A 591 17.77 -3.82 -11.27
CA LYS A 591 17.45 -5.22 -11.58
C LYS A 591 15.94 -5.37 -11.84
N GLN A 592 15.41 -6.59 -11.84
CA GLN A 592 13.98 -6.83 -11.97
C GLN A 592 13.18 -6.00 -10.94
N TRP A 593 12.06 -5.43 -11.38
CA TRP A 593 11.15 -4.55 -10.64
C TRP A 593 11.69 -3.15 -10.29
N THR A 594 12.95 -2.81 -10.59
CA THR A 594 13.46 -1.43 -10.42
C THR A 594 12.63 -0.42 -11.23
N PRO A 595 12.19 0.71 -10.65
CA PRO A 595 11.56 1.78 -11.42
C PRO A 595 12.62 2.52 -12.26
N LEU A 596 12.39 2.61 -13.57
CA LEU A 596 13.36 3.12 -14.56
C LEU A 596 13.16 4.60 -14.90
N GLY A 597 11.94 5.11 -14.75
CA GLY A 597 11.64 6.51 -15.04
C GLY A 597 10.14 6.77 -15.06
N TYR A 598 9.76 8.02 -15.30
CA TYR A 598 8.39 8.37 -15.65
C TYR A 598 8.31 9.44 -16.74
N ALA A 599 7.17 9.45 -17.41
CA ALA A 599 6.73 10.46 -18.36
C ALA A 599 5.62 11.30 -17.72
N GLN A 600 5.88 12.59 -17.51
CA GLN A 600 4.91 13.55 -17.00
C GLN A 600 4.10 14.12 -18.17
N TYR A 601 2.78 14.05 -18.08
CA TYR A 601 1.85 14.60 -19.05
C TYR A 601 1.05 15.75 -18.42
N TYR A 602 0.82 16.80 -19.21
CA TYR A 602 0.11 18.01 -18.78
C TYR A 602 -0.71 18.63 -19.93
N MET A 603 -1.56 19.59 -19.60
CA MET A 603 -2.53 20.22 -20.50
C MET A 603 -2.24 21.73 -20.75
N PRO A 604 -1.17 22.09 -21.49
CA PRO A 604 -0.64 23.47 -21.56
C PRO A 604 -1.61 24.54 -22.08
N HIS A 605 -2.59 24.16 -22.91
CA HIS A 605 -3.49 25.09 -23.59
C HIS A 605 -4.92 25.04 -23.02
N LEU A 606 -5.10 24.65 -21.75
CA LEU A 606 -6.42 24.60 -21.12
C LEU A 606 -7.14 25.97 -21.15
N GLY A 607 -6.42 27.06 -20.85
CA GLY A 607 -6.99 28.43 -20.85
C GLY A 607 -7.41 28.92 -22.24
N ASP A 608 -6.77 28.42 -23.30
CA ASP A 608 -7.12 28.73 -24.70
C ASP A 608 -8.25 27.83 -25.23
N ALA A 609 -8.55 26.72 -24.55
CA ALA A 609 -9.44 25.68 -25.03
C ALA A 609 -10.92 26.09 -25.01
N SER A 610 -11.68 25.58 -25.99
CA SER A 610 -13.07 25.97 -26.21
C SER A 610 -13.93 24.77 -26.61
N ARG A 611 -15.26 24.93 -26.66
CA ARG A 611 -16.17 23.87 -27.14
C ARG A 611 -15.89 23.42 -28.59
N LYS A 612 -15.27 24.28 -29.42
CA LYS A 612 -14.87 23.92 -30.80
C LYS A 612 -13.45 23.35 -30.90
N HIS A 613 -12.56 23.74 -29.98
CA HIS A 613 -11.16 23.32 -29.93
C HIS A 613 -10.89 22.72 -28.54
N PRO A 614 -11.12 21.42 -28.34
CA PRO A 614 -10.85 20.77 -27.06
C PRO A 614 -9.35 20.82 -26.72
N PRO A 615 -8.99 20.78 -25.43
CA PRO A 615 -7.61 20.72 -25.02
C PRO A 615 -6.99 19.36 -25.38
N ARG A 616 -5.69 19.20 -25.15
CA ARG A 616 -4.99 17.93 -25.30
C ARG A 616 -3.93 17.78 -24.22
N PHE A 617 -3.79 16.57 -23.68
CA PHE A 617 -2.58 16.21 -22.95
C PHE A 617 -1.40 16.12 -23.91
N THR A 618 -0.24 16.55 -23.42
CA THR A 618 1.05 16.51 -24.11
C THR A 618 2.15 16.11 -23.12
N LEU A 619 3.23 15.51 -23.61
CA LEU A 619 4.41 15.23 -22.78
C LEU A 619 5.00 16.56 -22.30
N GLU A 620 5.08 16.75 -20.98
CA GLU A 620 5.81 17.87 -20.39
C GLU A 620 7.30 17.56 -20.30
N TYR A 621 7.63 16.45 -19.63
CA TYR A 621 9.00 15.98 -19.47
C TYR A 621 9.10 14.49 -19.15
N LEU A 622 10.34 14.00 -19.15
CA LEU A 622 10.80 12.63 -18.91
C LEU A 622 11.93 12.67 -17.88
N THR A 623 11.94 11.77 -16.90
CA THR A 623 13.12 11.63 -16.01
C THR A 623 14.32 11.04 -16.76
N PHE A 624 14.06 10.12 -17.69
CA PHE A 624 15.02 9.34 -18.47
C PHE A 624 16.10 10.20 -19.16
N ALA A 625 17.32 9.67 -19.21
CA ALA A 625 18.31 10.04 -20.22
C ALA A 625 17.80 9.65 -21.64
N PRO A 626 17.94 10.51 -22.67
CA PRO A 626 17.35 10.27 -24.00
C PRO A 626 17.70 8.93 -24.66
N GLU A 627 18.92 8.45 -24.47
CA GLU A 627 19.41 7.17 -24.99
C GLU A 627 18.66 5.95 -24.43
N LEU A 628 18.12 6.05 -23.22
CA LEU A 628 17.37 4.96 -22.57
C LEU A 628 15.94 4.82 -23.10
N LEU A 629 15.45 5.78 -23.88
CA LEU A 629 14.16 5.67 -24.57
C LEU A 629 14.19 4.62 -25.69
N HIS A 630 15.39 4.31 -26.22
CA HIS A 630 15.60 3.39 -27.34
C HIS A 630 16.58 2.28 -26.95
N PRO A 631 16.16 1.28 -26.16
CA PRO A 631 17.02 0.15 -25.82
C PRO A 631 17.51 -0.59 -27.09
N PRO A 632 18.67 -1.26 -27.05
CA PRO A 632 19.16 -2.02 -28.21
C PRO A 632 18.26 -3.24 -28.51
N PRO A 633 18.15 -3.69 -29.78
CA PRO A 633 17.38 -4.89 -30.12
C PRO A 633 17.94 -6.14 -29.42
N THR A 634 17.13 -6.76 -28.56
CA THR A 634 17.48 -8.00 -27.85
C THR A 634 17.42 -9.21 -28.78
N PHE A 635 18.55 -9.53 -29.41
CA PHE A 635 18.71 -10.76 -30.18
C PHE A 635 18.44 -12.00 -29.30
N GLY A 636 17.55 -12.89 -29.76
CA GLY A 636 17.33 -14.21 -29.16
C GLY A 636 16.23 -14.30 -28.08
N ALA A 637 15.58 -13.20 -27.69
CA ALA A 637 14.42 -13.25 -26.81
C ALA A 637 13.10 -13.29 -27.62
N GLU A 638 12.17 -14.18 -27.27
CA GLU A 638 10.81 -14.20 -27.86
C GLU A 638 9.95 -13.00 -27.41
N HIS A 639 10.40 -12.27 -26.38
CA HIS A 639 9.74 -11.08 -25.88
C HIS A 639 9.86 -9.93 -26.89
N ARG A 640 8.70 -9.44 -27.36
CA ARG A 640 8.60 -8.27 -28.24
C ARG A 640 9.34 -7.07 -27.63
N PHE A 641 10.13 -6.40 -28.45
CA PHE A 641 10.81 -5.15 -28.12
C PHE A 641 9.84 -4.15 -27.45
N GLN A 642 10.23 -3.60 -26.31
CA GLN A 642 9.40 -2.69 -25.53
C GLN A 642 10.13 -1.40 -25.18
N TYR A 643 9.64 -0.29 -25.73
CA TYR A 643 10.07 1.06 -25.37
C TYR A 643 9.55 1.40 -23.95
N PRO A 644 10.39 1.95 -23.04
CA PRO A 644 9.93 2.43 -21.73
C PRO A 644 8.80 3.45 -21.83
N VAL A 645 8.83 4.30 -22.87
CA VAL A 645 7.73 5.17 -23.28
C VAL A 645 7.46 4.94 -24.77
N PRO A 646 6.24 4.55 -25.20
CA PRO A 646 5.95 4.26 -26.60
C PRO A 646 6.29 5.40 -27.55
N LEU A 647 6.86 5.08 -28.71
CA LEU A 647 7.15 6.06 -29.76
C LEU A 647 5.93 6.92 -30.17
N ARG A 648 4.71 6.39 -30.05
CA ARG A 648 3.47 7.15 -30.29
C ARG A 648 3.28 8.32 -29.33
N HIS A 649 3.71 8.14 -28.08
CA HIS A 649 3.58 9.08 -26.95
C HIS A 649 4.81 10.00 -26.78
N LEU A 650 5.90 9.74 -27.49
CA LEU A 650 7.06 10.63 -27.59
C LEU A 650 6.88 11.71 -28.68
N PRO A 651 7.38 12.95 -28.48
CA PRO A 651 7.43 13.97 -29.53
C PRO A 651 8.40 13.56 -30.65
N ARG A 652 8.24 14.09 -31.86
CA ARG A 652 9.08 13.72 -33.03
C ARG A 652 10.60 13.83 -32.74
N SER A 653 11.02 14.83 -31.96
CA SER A 653 12.41 15.06 -31.55
C SER A 653 12.96 14.07 -30.52
N LEU A 654 12.22 13.01 -30.18
CA LEU A 654 12.64 11.90 -29.32
C LEU A 654 12.35 10.53 -29.95
N ARG A 655 11.91 10.48 -31.22
CA ARG A 655 11.63 9.22 -31.94
C ARG A 655 12.83 8.70 -32.74
N ASP A 656 13.89 9.51 -32.84
CA ASP A 656 15.17 9.13 -33.43
C ASP A 656 16.06 8.56 -32.31
N PRO A 657 16.62 7.34 -32.45
CA PRO A 657 17.47 6.72 -31.42
C PRO A 657 18.84 7.40 -31.24
N ASN A 658 19.25 8.30 -32.15
CA ASN A 658 20.53 9.00 -32.09
C ASN A 658 20.49 10.29 -31.22
N VAL A 659 19.36 10.58 -30.57
CA VAL A 659 19.18 11.79 -29.76
C VAL A 659 19.82 11.62 -28.37
N THR A 660 20.84 12.42 -28.08
CA THR A 660 21.55 12.45 -26.79
C THR A 660 21.11 13.58 -25.85
N GLU A 661 20.55 14.67 -26.38
CA GLU A 661 20.04 15.82 -25.59
C GLU A 661 18.59 16.12 -25.96
N SER A 662 17.76 16.50 -24.98
CA SER A 662 16.38 16.92 -25.25
C SER A 662 15.84 17.91 -24.22
N LYS A 663 15.10 18.92 -24.69
CA LYS A 663 14.37 19.85 -23.80
C LYS A 663 13.36 19.13 -22.89
N TYR A 664 12.86 17.97 -23.33
CA TYR A 664 11.90 17.13 -22.62
C TYR A 664 12.58 16.14 -21.64
N ALA A 665 13.91 16.00 -21.65
CA ALA A 665 14.66 15.19 -20.70
C ALA A 665 15.45 16.13 -19.76
N PRO A 666 14.81 16.74 -18.74
CA PRO A 666 15.46 17.77 -17.95
C PRO A 666 16.51 17.28 -16.95
N TYR A 667 16.47 16.00 -16.57
CA TYR A 667 17.21 15.43 -15.43
C TYR A 667 18.24 14.36 -15.81
N GLU A 668 18.06 13.71 -16.97
CA GLU A 668 18.98 12.72 -17.54
C GLU A 668 19.30 11.58 -16.54
N MET A 669 18.25 11.06 -15.89
CA MET A 669 18.34 9.96 -14.92
C MET A 669 18.46 8.61 -15.62
N ARG A 670 19.23 7.70 -15.02
CA ARG A 670 19.47 6.34 -15.54
C ARG A 670 18.37 5.35 -15.16
N ASP A 671 17.82 5.58 -13.98
CA ASP A 671 16.75 4.87 -13.31
C ASP A 671 16.20 5.79 -12.21
N LEU A 672 15.22 5.31 -11.45
CA LEU A 672 14.68 5.99 -10.26
C LEU A 672 15.13 5.30 -8.96
N THR A 673 16.33 4.71 -8.95
CA THR A 673 16.91 4.18 -7.71
C THR A 673 17.28 5.30 -6.75
N ILE A 674 17.39 4.99 -5.46
CA ILE A 674 17.81 5.94 -4.41
C ILE A 674 19.13 6.65 -4.76
N PRO A 675 20.19 5.99 -5.30
CA PRO A 675 21.37 6.68 -5.82
C PRO A 675 21.09 7.69 -6.95
N SER A 676 20.22 7.37 -7.91
CA SER A 676 19.85 8.31 -8.98
C SER A 676 19.08 9.52 -8.45
N TRP A 677 18.16 9.32 -7.49
CA TRP A 677 17.45 10.42 -6.83
C TRP A 677 18.36 11.30 -5.99
N VAL A 678 19.23 10.72 -5.16
CA VAL A 678 20.23 11.49 -4.38
C VAL A 678 21.17 12.25 -5.32
N GLY A 679 21.55 11.66 -6.47
CA GLY A 679 22.33 12.34 -7.51
C GLY A 679 21.61 13.53 -8.15
N LEU A 680 20.32 13.42 -8.46
CA LEU A 680 19.51 14.55 -8.92
C LEU A 680 19.38 15.63 -7.83
N ALA A 681 19.09 15.22 -6.60
CA ALA A 681 18.95 16.11 -5.45
C ALA A 681 20.25 16.87 -5.17
N GLN A 682 21.42 16.22 -5.17
CA GLN A 682 22.72 16.89 -5.05
C GLN A 682 22.95 17.93 -6.16
N LYS A 683 22.57 17.63 -7.42
CA LYS A 683 22.62 18.62 -8.51
C LYS A 683 21.66 19.80 -8.27
N LEU A 684 20.47 19.56 -7.70
CA LEU A 684 19.55 20.64 -7.32
C LEU A 684 20.07 21.43 -6.11
N GLY A 685 20.72 20.77 -5.15
CA GLY A 685 21.35 21.35 -3.97
C GLY A 685 22.55 22.26 -4.27
N ASP A 686 23.18 22.13 -5.43
CA ASP A 686 24.25 23.02 -5.90
C ASP A 686 23.70 24.37 -6.45
N PRO A 687 24.04 25.53 -5.83
CA PRO A 687 23.63 26.85 -6.31
C PRO A 687 24.18 27.25 -7.69
N ALA A 688 25.21 26.56 -8.22
CA ALA A 688 25.70 26.78 -9.57
C ALA A 688 24.74 26.24 -10.64
N GLN A 689 23.91 25.23 -10.33
CA GLN A 689 22.99 24.58 -11.29
C GLN A 689 21.72 25.41 -11.60
N LYS A 690 21.86 26.72 -11.79
CA LYS A 690 20.76 27.69 -12.01
C LYS A 690 19.82 27.29 -13.16
N LYS A 691 20.35 26.68 -14.24
CA LYS A 691 19.56 26.16 -15.37
C LYS A 691 18.68 24.96 -14.98
N LEU A 692 19.17 24.10 -14.09
CA LEU A 692 18.46 22.92 -13.57
C LEU A 692 17.43 23.32 -12.51
N ARG A 693 17.83 24.14 -11.52
CA ARG A 693 16.91 24.71 -10.51
C ARG A 693 15.69 25.39 -11.16
N ARG A 694 15.92 26.22 -12.19
CA ARG A 694 14.84 26.88 -12.96
C ARG A 694 13.98 25.91 -13.77
N LYS A 695 14.54 24.80 -14.30
CA LYS A 695 13.75 23.71 -14.90
C LYS A 695 12.85 23.06 -13.84
N PHE A 696 13.42 22.68 -12.70
CA PHE A 696 12.70 22.04 -11.57
C PHE A 696 11.55 22.91 -11.07
N ARG A 697 11.78 24.20 -10.74
CA ARG A 697 10.69 25.11 -10.32
C ARG A 697 9.58 25.23 -11.36
N LYS A 698 9.92 25.24 -12.66
CA LYS A 698 8.92 25.30 -13.72
C LYS A 698 8.03 24.05 -13.72
N TYR A 699 8.62 22.86 -13.69
CA TYR A 699 7.85 21.61 -13.74
C TYR A 699 7.03 21.39 -12.46
N MET A 700 7.58 21.76 -11.29
CA MET A 700 6.91 21.70 -10.00
C MET A 700 5.53 22.38 -9.98
N TYR A 701 5.39 23.48 -10.73
CA TYR A 701 4.17 24.27 -10.84
C TYR A 701 3.56 24.25 -12.25
N MET A 702 3.94 23.28 -13.09
CA MET A 702 3.50 23.11 -14.50
C MET A 702 3.66 24.39 -15.37
N GLY A 703 4.58 25.27 -15.00
CA GLY A 703 4.82 26.59 -15.62
C GLY A 703 4.15 27.79 -14.96
N GLY A 704 3.40 27.60 -13.87
CA GLY A 704 2.88 28.67 -13.01
C GLY A 704 3.92 29.23 -12.04
N GLU A 705 3.46 30.16 -11.20
CA GLU A 705 4.18 30.68 -10.04
C GLU A 705 3.69 29.99 -8.75
N GLU A 706 4.44 30.12 -7.66
CA GLU A 706 4.05 29.57 -6.35
C GLU A 706 2.94 30.43 -5.73
N GLY A 707 1.95 29.78 -5.11
CA GLY A 707 0.74 30.43 -4.53
C GLY A 707 0.99 31.18 -3.23
#